data_AF-A0A9R1ST45-F1
#
_entry.id   AF-A0A9R1ST45-F1
#
_cell.length_a   1.000
_cell.length_b   1.000
_cell.length_c   1.000
_cell.angle_alpha   90.00
_cell.angle_beta   90.00
_cell.angle_gamma   90.00
#
_symmetry.space_group_name_H-M   'P 1'
#
loop_
_entity.id
_entity.type
_entity.pdbx_description
1 polymer ?
#
loop_
_entity_poly.entity_id
_entity_poly.type
_entity_poly.pdbx_seq_one_letter_code
_entity_poly.pdbx_strand_id
1 'polypeptide(L)'
;MRLIILFNKYFFSLVLHAGVYEEQAEVSLKVPVEIVGMGKLGDVSLLVSFDQQCPTARLCNLVFMPAWFSPVVYKTSSGHVQLDNCNFEGCQIHIRGPGTCQARFCSFAQGSSAHFLGVAISLMDSCEFSGGDSASVTVEGAPVSERNWAFKHLVALAKTFTMMTSNGSTELSNQSGKDNSLLPGQDGTMIEEDGMETSSVSSEEDDEQDGVKSTCLKLSYDQHGLAHLSKADMPDSSAFPALLSLSAELQRDAEARDLAASVQGCLLRRCLLRDGKGGVHLCNHGQARLEANVFRGLNYAVRCIQNAKMVMLRNEVCGCKASGVFLRLSAQGLIAENNIHSNGEAGLDIRKGANPIILCNRIHSGLRSGIVVLGNGRGSIRSNQIYGNKEAGVYILFNGNPVVSGNHIFQGLAAGIAVNENGRGLITENVIRQNQWGGADIRRGGDPVLRNNFICYGYSDGVVVGERGRGLIDGNHIYGNRGCGVWVMSSSLPQLIGNHITHNRMYGLAVFCRKDTDSAVGGPENFNEEGELMAWESDIDSEDERFSSRRPITVALVENNCISHNGAVGVYVKSSEPLNVVANMVKNNTAAGVSVIQSAQLTRLVGNCVLCNGWTGVTVDGECRVELRGNGVYGNNCHGVCFRGDGLIVENDVVGNNAVGIRVMDNADVKVLRNRVQALRGYGISVKERVRGVVQENLVYQGHPTSTKTPIRTNTQNLECVVLNNSLLTPRSQALWALENPPPRPHSSNPSSVTPSTLPAHLAITMTNRITASVESGCHNNGSIFCSIL
;
A
#
# COMPACT_ATOMS: atom_id res chain seq x y z
N MET A 1 -18.87 50.32 -29.47
CA MET A 1 -19.63 51.54 -29.06
C MET A 1 -18.86 52.22 -27.93
N ARG A 2 -18.74 53.55 -27.91
CA ARG A 2 -18.16 54.26 -26.75
C ARG A 2 -19.08 54.08 -25.55
N LEU A 3 -18.52 53.65 -24.41
CA LEU A 3 -19.23 53.48 -23.15
C LEU A 3 -19.87 54.81 -22.72
N ILE A 4 -21.19 54.91 -22.70
CA ILE A 4 -21.90 56.10 -22.20
C ILE A 4 -22.14 55.89 -20.70
N ILE A 5 -21.48 56.72 -19.88
CA ILE A 5 -21.47 56.63 -18.41
C ILE A 5 -22.50 57.61 -17.84
N LEU A 6 -23.48 57.11 -17.07
CA LEU A 6 -24.41 57.92 -16.27
C LEU A 6 -23.90 58.03 -14.83
N PHE A 7 -23.82 59.25 -14.31
CA PHE A 7 -23.19 59.57 -13.02
C PHE A 7 -24.17 59.42 -11.84
N ASN A 8 -23.82 58.60 -10.83
CA ASN A 8 -24.39 58.69 -9.49
C ASN A 8 -23.30 58.50 -8.41
N LYS A 9 -23.29 59.35 -7.39
CA LYS A 9 -22.07 59.74 -6.63
C LYS A 9 -21.44 58.70 -5.69
N TYR A 10 -21.97 57.48 -5.56
CA TYR A 10 -21.47 56.50 -4.57
C TYR A 10 -21.38 55.04 -5.05
N PHE A 11 -21.99 54.68 -6.19
CA PHE A 11 -21.99 53.33 -6.76
C PHE A 11 -22.38 53.43 -8.24
N PHE A 12 -21.63 52.76 -9.12
CA PHE A 12 -21.89 52.76 -10.57
C PHE A 12 -22.49 51.42 -10.99
N SER A 13 -23.69 51.43 -11.54
CA SER A 13 -24.27 50.26 -12.20
C SER A 13 -24.27 50.50 -13.71
N LEU A 14 -23.56 49.65 -14.45
CA LEU A 14 -23.39 49.69 -15.90
C LEU A 14 -24.13 48.51 -16.51
N VAL A 15 -25.24 48.81 -17.19
CA VAL A 15 -26.03 47.81 -17.90
C VAL A 15 -25.63 47.82 -19.37
N LEU A 16 -25.10 46.70 -19.84
CA LEU A 16 -24.65 46.52 -21.22
C LEU A 16 -25.70 45.74 -22.01
N HIS A 17 -26.10 46.29 -23.15
CA HIS A 17 -26.98 45.60 -24.09
C HIS A 17 -26.17 44.70 -25.03
N ALA A 18 -26.87 43.78 -25.69
CA ALA A 18 -26.26 42.83 -26.63
C ALA A 18 -25.30 43.51 -27.61
N GLY A 19 -24.09 42.97 -27.74
CA GLY A 19 -23.05 43.53 -28.57
C GLY A 19 -21.64 43.20 -28.08
N VAL A 20 -20.67 43.56 -28.91
CA VAL A 20 -19.23 43.43 -28.62
C VAL A 20 -18.68 44.80 -28.24
N TYR A 21 -18.05 44.86 -27.06
CA TYR A 21 -17.41 46.06 -26.52
C TYR A 21 -15.91 45.81 -26.47
N GLU A 22 -15.16 46.69 -27.13
CA GLU A 22 -13.72 46.59 -27.25
C GLU A 22 -13.10 47.89 -26.74
N GLU A 23 -12.04 47.79 -25.95
CA GLU A 23 -11.26 48.95 -25.53
C GLU A 23 -9.77 48.79 -25.83
N GLN A 24 -9.17 49.93 -26.21
CA GLN A 24 -7.77 49.98 -26.63
C GLN A 24 -6.77 50.12 -25.47
N ALA A 25 -7.26 50.37 -24.27
CA ALA A 25 -6.43 50.53 -23.08
C ALA A 25 -7.04 49.81 -21.88
N GLU A 26 -6.19 49.56 -20.89
CA GLU A 26 -6.63 49.01 -19.60
C GLU A 26 -7.57 49.98 -18.87
N VAL A 27 -8.71 49.46 -18.42
CA VAL A 27 -9.75 50.24 -17.74
C VAL A 27 -9.57 50.14 -16.23
N SER A 28 -9.21 51.26 -15.59
CA SER A 28 -9.09 51.32 -14.12
C SER A 28 -10.43 51.58 -13.43
N LEU A 29 -10.88 50.64 -12.61
CA LEU A 29 -12.11 50.76 -11.81
C LEU A 29 -11.80 51.47 -10.48
N LYS A 30 -12.02 52.79 -10.40
CA LYS A 30 -11.69 53.61 -9.22
C LYS A 30 -12.82 53.77 -8.21
N VAL A 31 -14.03 53.39 -8.58
CA VAL A 31 -15.26 53.50 -7.78
C VAL A 31 -15.99 52.16 -7.76
N PRO A 32 -16.73 51.84 -6.69
CA PRO A 32 -17.56 50.63 -6.65
C PRO A 32 -18.45 50.52 -7.88
N VAL A 33 -18.35 49.38 -8.58
CA VAL A 33 -19.02 49.19 -9.86
C VAL A 33 -19.71 47.84 -9.94
N GLU A 34 -20.87 47.82 -10.57
CA GLU A 34 -21.58 46.63 -11.03
C GLU A 34 -21.72 46.71 -12.55
N ILE A 35 -21.26 45.70 -13.27
CA ILE A 35 -21.38 45.59 -14.73
C ILE A 35 -22.25 44.38 -15.03
N VAL A 36 -23.38 44.59 -15.70
CA VAL A 36 -24.37 43.56 -15.99
C VAL A 36 -24.63 43.50 -17.48
N GLY A 37 -24.42 42.32 -18.10
CA GLY A 37 -24.89 42.06 -19.45
C GLY A 37 -26.37 41.72 -19.48
N MET A 38 -27.13 42.37 -20.34
CA MET A 38 -28.55 42.08 -20.57
C MET A 38 -28.72 40.98 -21.62
N GLY A 39 -29.68 40.09 -21.39
CA GLY A 39 -30.00 39.01 -22.32
C GLY A 39 -29.47 37.65 -21.86
N LYS A 40 -29.31 36.72 -22.80
CA LYS A 40 -28.75 35.40 -22.55
C LYS A 40 -27.23 35.50 -22.43
N LEU A 41 -26.62 34.57 -21.68
CA LEU A 41 -25.16 34.46 -21.63
C LEU A 41 -24.64 34.23 -23.06
N GLY A 42 -23.71 35.07 -23.51
CA GLY A 42 -23.26 35.12 -24.91
C GLY A 42 -23.64 36.40 -25.65
N ASP A 43 -24.71 37.09 -25.23
CA ASP A 43 -25.20 38.28 -25.93
C ASP A 43 -24.26 39.50 -25.75
N VAL A 44 -23.53 39.57 -24.63
CA VAL A 44 -22.63 40.67 -24.29
C VAL A 44 -21.20 40.18 -24.15
N SER A 45 -20.35 40.68 -25.05
CA SER A 45 -18.94 40.30 -25.16
C SER A 45 -18.02 41.49 -24.89
N LEU A 46 -17.01 41.27 -24.04
CA LEU A 46 -16.02 42.26 -23.61
C LEU A 46 -14.62 41.84 -24.04
N LEU A 47 -13.99 42.65 -24.89
CA LEU A 47 -12.55 42.62 -25.21
C LEU A 47 -11.89 43.78 -24.45
N VAL A 48 -11.91 43.68 -23.13
CA VAL A 48 -11.48 44.75 -22.21
C VAL A 48 -10.65 44.14 -21.09
N SER A 49 -9.58 44.84 -20.71
CA SER A 49 -8.78 44.52 -19.53
C SER A 49 -9.12 45.47 -18.39
N PHE A 50 -9.52 44.92 -17.24
CA PHE A 50 -9.91 45.68 -16.06
C PHE A 50 -8.84 45.62 -14.96
N ASP A 51 -8.46 46.78 -14.43
CA ASP A 51 -7.66 46.95 -13.21
C ASP A 51 -8.54 47.47 -12.07
N GLN A 52 -8.84 46.63 -11.08
CA GLN A 52 -9.65 47.04 -9.93
C GLN A 52 -8.81 47.81 -8.90
N GLN A 53 -9.18 49.08 -8.70
CA GLN A 53 -8.62 49.95 -7.66
C GLN A 53 -9.67 50.34 -6.60
N CYS A 54 -10.92 49.93 -6.80
CA CYS A 54 -12.04 50.20 -5.90
C CYS A 54 -12.26 49.08 -4.88
N PRO A 55 -12.91 49.36 -3.73
CA PRO A 55 -13.12 48.35 -2.69
C PRO A 55 -13.98 47.15 -3.10
N THR A 56 -14.84 47.29 -4.12
CA THR A 56 -15.73 46.23 -4.58
C THR A 56 -16.10 46.38 -6.06
N ALA A 57 -16.20 45.26 -6.77
CA ALA A 57 -16.74 45.19 -8.11
C ALA A 57 -17.63 43.95 -8.28
N ARG A 58 -18.70 44.06 -9.07
CA ARG A 58 -19.53 42.93 -9.47
C ARG A 58 -19.63 42.87 -10.99
N LEU A 59 -19.40 41.71 -11.58
CA LEU A 59 -19.51 41.48 -13.01
C LEU A 59 -20.44 40.28 -13.21
N CYS A 60 -21.50 40.48 -13.99
CA CYS A 60 -22.58 39.51 -14.09
C CYS A 60 -23.04 39.33 -15.55
N ASN A 61 -23.16 38.08 -15.99
CA ASN A 61 -23.71 37.73 -17.31
C ASN A 61 -22.91 38.33 -18.48
N LEU A 62 -21.60 38.13 -18.48
CA LEU A 62 -20.66 38.69 -19.47
C LEU A 62 -19.76 37.62 -20.06
N VAL A 63 -19.41 37.76 -21.34
CA VAL A 63 -18.34 36.99 -21.98
C VAL A 63 -17.08 37.83 -22.06
N PHE A 64 -15.99 37.35 -21.48
CA PHE A 64 -14.67 37.98 -21.57
C PHE A 64 -13.83 37.26 -22.61
N MET A 65 -13.25 38.05 -23.50
CA MET A 65 -12.25 37.62 -24.47
C MET A 65 -10.98 38.48 -24.31
N PRO A 66 -9.81 37.99 -24.76
CA PRO A 66 -8.56 38.71 -24.60
C PRO A 66 -8.62 40.07 -25.28
N ALA A 67 -8.08 41.09 -24.62
CA ALA A 67 -7.80 42.35 -25.31
C ALA A 67 -6.56 42.15 -26.20
N TRP A 68 -6.47 42.89 -27.30
CA TRP A 68 -5.37 42.80 -28.26
C TRP A 68 -3.97 43.01 -27.65
N PHE A 69 -3.87 43.71 -26.52
CA PHE A 69 -2.62 44.00 -25.82
C PHE A 69 -2.36 43.10 -24.59
N SER A 70 -3.34 42.33 -24.10
CA SER A 70 -3.18 41.52 -22.89
C SER A 70 -4.19 40.37 -22.80
N PRO A 71 -3.75 39.15 -22.47
CA PRO A 71 -4.65 38.06 -22.15
C PRO A 71 -5.31 38.21 -20.76
N VAL A 72 -4.79 39.09 -19.91
CA VAL A 72 -5.34 39.33 -18.56
C VAL A 72 -6.52 40.28 -18.66
N VAL A 73 -7.73 39.74 -18.52
CA VAL A 73 -8.99 40.51 -18.65
C VAL A 73 -9.44 41.13 -17.33
N TYR A 74 -9.00 40.56 -16.21
CA TYR A 74 -9.34 41.10 -14.90
C TYR A 74 -8.18 40.92 -13.93
N LYS A 75 -7.76 42.01 -13.29
CA LYS A 75 -6.78 41.96 -12.20
C LYS A 75 -7.22 42.81 -11.00
N THR A 76 -6.89 42.31 -9.81
CA THR A 76 -7.07 43.04 -8.55
C THR A 76 -6.00 42.67 -7.54
N SER A 77 -5.56 43.65 -6.76
CA SER A 77 -4.67 43.47 -5.61
C SER A 77 -5.31 43.87 -4.28
N SER A 78 -6.54 44.40 -4.29
CA SER A 78 -7.24 44.89 -3.10
C SER A 78 -8.75 44.82 -3.27
N GLY A 79 -9.50 44.87 -2.16
CA GLY A 79 -10.97 44.80 -2.22
C GLY A 79 -11.50 43.43 -2.66
N HIS A 80 -12.75 43.42 -3.11
CA HIS A 80 -13.48 42.20 -3.45
C HIS A 80 -14.05 42.27 -4.88
N VAL A 81 -13.97 41.18 -5.63
CA VAL A 81 -14.69 41.03 -6.90
C VAL A 81 -15.67 39.86 -6.82
N GLN A 82 -16.90 40.08 -7.27
CA GLN A 82 -17.89 39.05 -7.48
C GLN A 82 -18.11 38.85 -8.99
N LEU A 83 -17.92 37.62 -9.47
CA LEU A 83 -18.17 37.18 -10.84
C LEU A 83 -19.33 36.19 -10.81
N ASP A 84 -20.45 36.53 -11.44
CA ASP A 84 -21.63 35.66 -11.49
C ASP A 84 -22.02 35.36 -12.94
N ASN A 85 -22.12 34.08 -13.30
CA ASN A 85 -22.58 33.66 -14.64
C ASN A 85 -21.76 34.30 -15.78
N CYS A 86 -20.44 34.29 -15.68
CA CYS A 86 -19.54 34.87 -16.69
C CYS A 86 -18.79 33.77 -17.46
N ASN A 87 -18.60 33.96 -18.76
CA ASN A 87 -17.77 33.09 -19.60
C ASN A 87 -16.43 33.77 -19.90
N PHE A 88 -15.33 33.03 -19.79
CA PHE A 88 -13.97 33.48 -20.04
C PHE A 88 -13.39 32.63 -21.17
N GLU A 89 -13.11 33.22 -22.32
CA GLU A 89 -12.56 32.52 -23.48
C GLU A 89 -11.13 33.00 -23.76
N GLY A 90 -10.15 32.09 -23.72
CA GLY A 90 -8.74 32.39 -24.02
C GLY A 90 -8.06 33.42 -23.10
N CYS A 91 -8.62 33.72 -21.92
CA CYS A 91 -8.20 34.86 -21.09
C CYS A 91 -7.88 34.47 -19.64
N GLN A 92 -7.22 35.40 -18.93
CA GLN A 92 -6.69 35.17 -17.59
C GLN A 92 -7.31 36.13 -16.56
N ILE A 93 -7.59 35.60 -15.36
CA ILE A 93 -7.93 36.41 -14.18
C ILE A 93 -6.81 36.35 -13.15
N HIS A 94 -6.39 37.51 -12.63
CA HIS A 94 -5.29 37.64 -11.67
C HIS A 94 -5.75 38.27 -10.36
N ILE A 95 -5.82 37.48 -9.30
CA ILE A 95 -6.20 37.93 -7.97
C ILE A 95 -4.99 37.86 -7.05
N ARG A 96 -4.51 39.02 -6.59
CA ARG A 96 -3.39 39.11 -5.64
C ARG A 96 -3.91 39.53 -4.26
N GLY A 97 -3.47 38.84 -3.21
CA GLY A 97 -3.78 39.20 -1.83
C GLY A 97 -3.25 40.60 -1.49
N PRO A 98 -3.97 41.43 -0.69
CA PRO A 98 -5.20 41.13 0.07
C PRO A 98 -6.52 41.19 -0.72
N GLY A 99 -6.47 41.32 -2.05
CA GLY A 99 -7.64 41.16 -2.92
C GLY A 99 -8.29 39.78 -2.77
N THR A 100 -9.61 39.72 -2.96
CA THR A 100 -10.39 38.48 -2.88
C THR A 100 -11.37 38.37 -4.04
N CYS A 101 -11.69 37.14 -4.46
CA CYS A 101 -12.62 36.88 -5.53
C CYS A 101 -13.68 35.86 -5.10
N GLN A 102 -14.92 36.08 -5.55
CA GLN A 102 -15.99 35.10 -5.53
C GLN A 102 -16.50 34.90 -6.96
N ALA A 103 -16.23 33.74 -7.54
CA ALA A 103 -16.76 33.34 -8.84
C ALA A 103 -17.84 32.27 -8.67
N ARG A 104 -19.00 32.44 -9.30
CA ARG A 104 -20.10 31.46 -9.30
C ARG A 104 -20.65 31.24 -10.70
N PHE A 105 -20.86 29.98 -11.07
CA PHE A 105 -21.43 29.60 -12.37
C PHE A 105 -20.63 30.18 -13.55
N CYS A 106 -19.32 30.34 -13.38
CA CYS A 106 -18.44 30.86 -14.43
C CYS A 106 -17.82 29.71 -15.23
N SER A 107 -17.67 29.90 -16.54
CA SER A 107 -16.96 28.99 -17.43
C SER A 107 -15.63 29.58 -17.90
N PHE A 108 -14.59 28.77 -17.91
CA PHE A 108 -13.25 29.09 -18.38
C PHE A 108 -12.90 28.12 -19.52
N ALA A 109 -12.93 28.62 -20.76
CA ALA A 109 -12.76 27.84 -21.97
C ALA A 109 -11.59 28.34 -22.83
N GLN A 110 -11.20 27.57 -23.86
CA GLN A 110 -10.19 27.95 -24.86
C GLN A 110 -8.84 28.35 -24.24
N GLY A 111 -8.45 27.69 -23.15
CA GLY A 111 -7.18 27.97 -22.45
C GLY A 111 -7.25 29.07 -21.39
N SER A 112 -8.44 29.53 -21.00
CA SER A 112 -8.60 30.50 -19.91
C SER A 112 -8.14 29.98 -18.55
N SER A 113 -7.46 30.82 -17.76
CA SER A 113 -6.90 30.43 -16.46
C SER A 113 -7.21 31.43 -15.34
N ALA A 114 -7.25 30.92 -14.10
CA ALA A 114 -7.41 31.73 -12.91
C ALA A 114 -6.16 31.63 -12.04
N HIS A 115 -5.51 32.77 -11.75
CA HIS A 115 -4.32 32.82 -10.91
C HIS A 115 -4.62 33.58 -9.62
N PHE A 116 -4.29 32.92 -8.51
CA PHE A 116 -4.44 33.43 -7.15
C PHE A 116 -3.07 33.50 -6.51
N LEU A 117 -2.60 34.71 -6.20
CA LEU A 117 -1.27 34.94 -5.63
C LEU A 117 -1.37 35.50 -4.20
N GLY A 118 -0.95 34.70 -3.23
CA GLY A 118 -0.94 35.07 -1.81
C GLY A 118 -2.31 35.38 -1.23
N VAL A 119 -3.39 34.84 -1.79
CA VAL A 119 -4.75 35.16 -1.35
C VAL A 119 -5.05 34.53 0.01
N ALA A 120 -5.61 35.34 0.92
CA ALA A 120 -6.05 34.86 2.23
C ALA A 120 -7.29 33.95 2.13
N ILE A 121 -8.24 34.35 1.27
CA ILE A 121 -9.41 33.56 0.92
C ILE A 121 -9.92 33.95 -0.47
N SER A 122 -10.33 33.00 -1.30
CA SER A 122 -11.13 33.26 -2.52
C SER A 122 -11.98 32.03 -2.80
N LEU A 123 -13.14 32.21 -3.43
CA LEU A 123 -14.12 31.15 -3.64
C LEU A 123 -14.46 31.01 -5.13
N MET A 124 -14.27 29.83 -5.67
CA MET A 124 -14.83 29.40 -6.95
C MET A 124 -15.85 28.31 -6.67
N ASP A 125 -17.11 28.55 -7.02
CA ASP A 125 -18.22 27.66 -6.73
C ASP A 125 -19.01 27.35 -7.99
N SER A 126 -19.16 26.07 -8.32
CA SER A 126 -19.86 25.64 -9.53
C SER A 126 -19.29 26.26 -10.82
N CYS A 127 -17.96 26.40 -10.88
CA CYS A 127 -17.27 26.88 -12.07
C CYS A 127 -16.80 25.71 -12.94
N GLU A 128 -16.71 25.93 -14.25
CA GLU A 128 -16.20 24.96 -15.21
C GLU A 128 -14.90 25.43 -15.84
N PHE A 129 -13.91 24.54 -15.94
CA PHE A 129 -12.67 24.74 -16.69
C PHE A 129 -12.57 23.66 -17.76
N SER A 130 -12.56 24.04 -19.04
CA SER A 130 -12.60 23.10 -20.16
C SER A 130 -11.78 23.55 -21.37
N GLY A 131 -11.41 22.60 -22.23
CA GLY A 131 -11.08 22.88 -23.64
C GLY A 131 -9.82 23.71 -23.89
N GLY A 132 -8.70 23.39 -23.23
CA GLY A 132 -7.41 24.02 -23.52
C GLY A 132 -6.23 23.50 -22.71
N ASP A 133 -5.03 23.69 -23.27
CA ASP A 133 -3.76 23.29 -22.61
C ASP A 133 -3.43 24.14 -21.37
N SER A 134 -3.91 25.38 -21.32
CA SER A 134 -3.68 26.31 -20.21
C SER A 134 -4.86 26.44 -19.25
N ALA A 135 -6.00 25.81 -19.55
CA ALA A 135 -7.19 25.88 -18.70
C ALA A 135 -6.89 25.29 -17.33
N SER A 136 -6.82 26.13 -16.29
CA SER A 136 -6.34 25.73 -14.97
C SER A 136 -6.62 26.78 -13.90
N VAL A 137 -6.56 26.32 -12.64
CA VAL A 137 -6.48 27.20 -11.48
C VAL A 137 -5.09 27.10 -10.88
N THR A 138 -4.39 28.23 -10.79
CA THR A 138 -3.06 28.33 -10.18
C THR A 138 -3.15 29.08 -8.86
N VAL A 139 -2.60 28.50 -7.80
CA VAL A 139 -2.53 29.08 -6.47
C VAL A 139 -1.08 29.12 -6.03
N GLU A 140 -0.54 30.34 -5.89
CA GLU A 140 0.86 30.57 -5.61
C GLU A 140 1.03 31.48 -4.39
N GLY A 141 2.08 31.27 -3.61
CA GLY A 141 2.47 32.17 -2.53
C GLY A 141 1.72 31.89 -1.22
N ALA A 142 2.41 32.15 -0.10
CA ALA A 142 1.79 32.06 1.22
C ALA A 142 0.62 33.07 1.33
N PRO A 143 -0.52 32.68 1.93
CA PRO A 143 -1.62 33.60 2.20
C PRO A 143 -1.16 34.83 2.99
N VAL A 144 -1.48 36.03 2.52
CA VAL A 144 -1.16 37.28 3.24
C VAL A 144 -1.96 37.38 4.54
N SER A 145 -1.39 38.03 5.56
CA SER A 145 -2.06 38.24 6.86
C SER A 145 -3.13 39.33 6.81
N GLU A 146 -2.99 40.29 5.90
CA GLU A 146 -3.95 41.37 5.69
C GLU A 146 -5.28 40.85 5.13
N ARG A 147 -6.39 41.33 5.69
CA ARG A 147 -7.75 40.87 5.35
C ARG A 147 -8.60 42.05 4.96
N ASN A 148 -9.23 41.97 3.79
CA ASN A 148 -10.21 42.96 3.36
C ASN A 148 -11.58 42.74 4.04
N TRP A 149 -12.53 43.64 3.74
CA TRP A 149 -13.87 43.64 4.31
C TRP A 149 -14.68 42.36 4.03
N ALA A 150 -14.45 41.70 2.87
CA ALA A 150 -15.19 40.51 2.44
C ALA A 150 -14.70 39.22 3.11
N PHE A 151 -13.52 39.23 3.75
CA PHE A 151 -12.91 38.04 4.34
C PHE A 151 -13.85 37.28 5.29
N LYS A 152 -14.47 37.97 6.26
CA LYS A 152 -15.38 37.32 7.22
C LYS A 152 -16.59 36.69 6.54
N HIS A 153 -17.11 37.34 5.51
CA HIS A 153 -18.24 36.85 4.73
C HIS A 153 -17.87 35.59 3.94
N LEU A 154 -16.72 35.60 3.25
CA LEU A 154 -16.22 34.44 2.51
C LEU A 154 -15.92 33.26 3.43
N VAL A 155 -15.35 33.50 4.62
CA VAL A 155 -15.13 32.44 5.63
C VAL A 155 -16.45 31.85 6.11
N ALA A 156 -17.47 32.69 6.32
CA ALA A 156 -18.80 32.19 6.68
C ALA A 156 -19.38 31.32 5.56
N LEU A 157 -19.36 31.79 4.30
CA LEU A 157 -19.81 31.03 3.14
C LEU A 157 -19.06 29.70 2.93
N ALA A 158 -17.77 29.67 3.28
CA ALA A 158 -16.98 28.45 3.28
C ALA A 158 -17.47 27.45 4.34
N LYS A 159 -17.82 27.92 5.55
CA LYS A 159 -18.24 27.07 6.69
C LYS A 159 -19.70 26.59 6.62
N THR A 160 -20.64 27.44 6.20
CA THR A 160 -22.10 27.14 6.26
C THR A 160 -22.47 25.87 5.48
N PHE A 161 -21.67 25.49 4.49
CA PHE A 161 -21.91 24.30 3.68
C PHE A 161 -21.18 23.04 4.14
N THR A 162 -20.12 23.15 4.95
CA THR A 162 -19.46 21.97 5.54
C THR A 162 -20.39 21.24 6.53
N MET A 163 -21.26 21.98 7.25
CA MET A 163 -22.21 21.39 8.22
C MET A 163 -23.43 20.69 7.60
N MET A 164 -23.86 21.05 6.37
CA MET A 164 -24.97 20.34 5.72
C MET A 164 -24.61 18.91 5.29
N THR A 165 -23.31 18.58 5.23
CA THR A 165 -22.83 17.23 4.89
C THR A 165 -22.52 16.36 6.10
N SER A 166 -22.50 16.91 7.33
CA SER A 166 -22.23 16.15 8.56
C SER A 166 -23.50 15.63 9.25
N ASN A 167 -24.69 16.16 8.94
CA ASN A 167 -25.94 15.79 9.61
C ASN A 167 -26.79 14.74 8.86
N GLY A 168 -26.26 14.09 7.82
CA GLY A 168 -26.99 13.09 7.04
C GLY A 168 -27.02 11.67 7.64
N SER A 169 -26.90 11.50 8.96
CA SER A 169 -26.94 10.17 9.57
C SER A 169 -27.52 10.16 10.98
N THR A 170 -28.80 10.49 11.16
CA THR A 170 -29.67 9.86 12.16
C THR A 170 -31.13 10.33 12.06
N GLU A 171 -32.04 9.38 12.25
CA GLU A 171 -33.48 9.50 12.51
C GLU A 171 -34.44 9.79 11.34
N LEU A 172 -35.00 8.70 10.79
CA LEU A 172 -36.40 8.67 10.34
C LEU A 172 -37.00 7.33 10.76
N SER A 173 -37.74 7.39 11.86
CA SER A 173 -38.58 6.32 12.39
C SER A 173 -39.83 6.15 11.54
N ASN A 174 -40.25 4.89 11.42
CA ASN A 174 -41.46 4.45 10.74
C ASN A 174 -42.71 5.20 11.20
N GLN A 175 -43.43 5.80 10.26
CA GLN A 175 -44.90 5.90 10.33
C GLN A 175 -45.49 5.98 8.92
N SER A 176 -46.20 4.92 8.56
CA SER A 176 -47.04 4.81 7.36
C SER A 176 -48.40 5.45 7.62
N GLY A 177 -48.88 6.31 6.73
CA GLY A 177 -50.25 6.82 6.79
C GLY A 177 -50.58 7.77 5.64
N LYS A 178 -51.55 7.33 4.83
CA LYS A 178 -52.20 7.96 3.66
C LYS A 178 -52.44 9.47 3.76
N ASP A 179 -52.30 10.20 2.65
CA ASP A 179 -53.43 10.89 2.01
C ASP A 179 -53.11 11.48 0.62
N ASN A 180 -54.12 11.41 -0.24
CA ASN A 180 -54.21 11.93 -1.62
C ASN A 180 -54.52 13.44 -1.65
N SER A 181 -53.94 14.18 -2.60
CA SER A 181 -54.65 15.24 -3.34
C SER A 181 -53.88 15.73 -4.56
N LEU A 182 -54.63 15.92 -5.66
CA LEU A 182 -54.24 16.17 -7.05
C LEU A 182 -53.78 17.61 -7.38
N LEU A 183 -52.81 17.70 -8.32
CA LEU A 183 -52.71 18.53 -9.58
C LEU A 183 -52.92 20.08 -9.54
N PRO A 184 -52.71 20.87 -10.64
CA PRO A 184 -52.11 20.60 -11.97
C PRO A 184 -51.14 21.67 -12.55
N GLY A 185 -50.45 21.31 -13.65
CA GLY A 185 -50.43 22.13 -14.89
C GLY A 185 -49.10 22.77 -15.32
N GLN A 186 -48.49 22.30 -16.41
CA GLN A 186 -48.71 22.86 -17.77
C GLN A 186 -47.75 22.23 -18.82
N ASP A 187 -48.33 22.03 -20.01
CA ASP A 187 -47.88 21.32 -21.20
C ASP A 187 -46.86 22.03 -22.10
N GLY A 188 -46.27 21.23 -23.00
CA GLY A 188 -45.83 21.62 -24.35
C GLY A 188 -44.32 21.84 -24.49
N THR A 189 -43.58 21.29 -25.46
CA THR A 189 -43.95 21.05 -26.86
C THR A 189 -42.92 20.11 -27.51
N MET A 190 -43.38 19.23 -28.40
CA MET A 190 -42.55 18.40 -29.29
C MET A 190 -42.00 19.22 -30.47
N ILE A 191 -40.83 18.83 -30.98
CA ILE A 191 -40.36 19.11 -32.35
C ILE A 191 -39.81 17.79 -32.93
N GLU A 192 -40.38 17.41 -34.06
CA GLU A 192 -39.95 16.32 -34.96
C GLU A 192 -38.71 16.74 -35.76
N GLU A 193 -37.83 15.78 -36.10
CA GLU A 193 -37.08 15.82 -37.36
C GLU A 193 -36.56 14.42 -37.74
N ASP A 194 -36.43 14.24 -39.04
CA ASP A 194 -36.72 13.05 -39.84
C ASP A 194 -35.62 11.99 -39.96
N GLY A 195 -36.04 10.83 -40.48
CA GLY A 195 -35.25 9.63 -40.70
C GLY A 195 -34.15 9.71 -41.76
N MET A 196 -33.14 8.84 -41.61
CA MET A 196 -32.61 8.08 -42.73
C MET A 196 -32.11 6.71 -42.26
N GLU A 197 -32.35 5.73 -43.13
CA GLU A 197 -32.44 4.29 -42.86
C GLU A 197 -31.12 3.60 -42.52
N THR A 198 -31.26 2.63 -41.62
CA THR A 198 -30.33 1.54 -41.33
C THR A 198 -30.50 0.38 -42.30
N SER A 199 -29.39 -0.26 -42.67
CA SER A 199 -29.32 -1.72 -42.85
C SER A 199 -28.25 -2.26 -41.89
N SER A 200 -28.31 -3.45 -41.30
CA SER A 200 -29.33 -4.47 -41.03
C SER A 200 -28.66 -5.43 -40.03
N VAL A 201 -29.09 -5.47 -38.77
CA VAL A 201 -29.89 -6.54 -38.13
C VAL A 201 -29.11 -7.80 -37.72
N SER A 202 -29.00 -8.02 -36.41
CA SER A 202 -29.61 -9.11 -35.62
C SER A 202 -28.95 -9.15 -34.22
N SER A 203 -29.58 -8.58 -33.19
CA SER A 203 -30.55 -9.20 -32.24
C SER A 203 -29.85 -10.23 -31.34
N GLU A 204 -29.93 -10.16 -30.01
CA GLU A 204 -31.16 -10.16 -29.21
C GLU A 204 -31.05 -9.35 -27.90
N GLU A 205 -32.22 -8.85 -27.50
CA GLU A 205 -32.57 -7.99 -26.36
C GLU A 205 -32.79 -8.80 -25.07
N ASP A 206 -32.74 -8.18 -23.89
CA ASP A 206 -33.94 -7.94 -23.07
C ASP A 206 -33.63 -7.36 -21.67
N ASP A 207 -34.19 -6.17 -21.49
CA ASP A 207 -34.91 -5.60 -20.34
C ASP A 207 -34.25 -5.34 -18.97
N GLU A 208 -34.03 -4.04 -18.75
CA GLU A 208 -34.04 -3.37 -17.46
C GLU A 208 -35.47 -3.17 -16.93
N GLN A 209 -35.67 -3.37 -15.62
CA GLN A 209 -36.77 -2.75 -14.90
C GLN A 209 -36.32 -2.26 -13.52
N ASP A 210 -36.46 -0.95 -13.34
CA ASP A 210 -36.03 -0.18 -12.17
C ASP A 210 -36.99 -0.35 -10.98
N GLY A 211 -36.42 -0.45 -9.78
CA GLY A 211 -37.17 -0.58 -8.52
C GLY A 211 -36.33 -0.20 -7.31
N VAL A 212 -36.39 1.07 -6.91
CA VAL A 212 -35.66 1.67 -5.79
C VAL A 212 -36.05 1.03 -4.44
N LYS A 213 -35.09 0.34 -3.78
CA LYS A 213 -35.07 0.12 -2.32
C LYS A 213 -33.63 0.16 -1.77
N SER A 214 -33.45 1.01 -0.77
CA SER A 214 -32.21 1.23 -0.02
C SER A 214 -31.80 0.00 0.81
N THR A 215 -30.72 -0.66 0.40
CA THR A 215 -29.92 -1.59 1.23
C THR A 215 -28.47 -1.51 0.76
N CYS A 216 -27.56 -1.27 1.71
CA CYS A 216 -26.09 -1.36 1.64
C CYS A 216 -25.53 -1.84 0.28
N LEU A 217 -25.18 -0.90 -0.60
CA LEU A 217 -24.58 -1.17 -1.91
C LEU A 217 -23.23 -1.90 -1.74
N LYS A 218 -23.23 -3.23 -1.86
CA LYS A 218 -22.10 -3.98 -2.40
C LYS A 218 -22.05 -3.64 -3.90
N LEU A 219 -21.22 -2.67 -4.27
CA LEU A 219 -20.88 -2.45 -5.67
C LEU A 219 -20.21 -3.73 -6.20
N SER A 220 -20.80 -4.34 -7.23
CA SER A 220 -20.21 -5.48 -7.94
C SER A 220 -18.98 -4.98 -8.71
N TYR A 221 -17.80 -5.26 -8.20
CA TYR A 221 -16.56 -5.16 -8.95
C TYR A 221 -16.47 -6.33 -9.93
N ASP A 222 -16.01 -6.08 -11.15
CA ASP A 222 -15.67 -7.18 -12.05
C ASP A 222 -14.55 -7.99 -11.42
N GLN A 223 -14.89 -9.24 -11.08
CA GLN A 223 -13.93 -10.14 -10.49
C GLN A 223 -12.81 -10.40 -11.49
N HIS A 224 -11.57 -10.24 -11.04
CA HIS A 224 -10.38 -10.58 -11.82
C HIS A 224 -10.55 -11.97 -12.46
N GLY A 225 -10.05 -12.16 -13.69
CA GLY A 225 -10.09 -13.45 -14.40
C GLY A 225 -9.53 -14.67 -13.64
N LEU A 226 -8.85 -14.50 -12.49
CA LEU A 226 -8.37 -15.57 -11.62
C LEU A 226 -9.32 -15.85 -10.44
N ALA A 227 -10.44 -15.12 -10.30
CA ALA A 227 -11.41 -15.31 -9.23
C ALA A 227 -12.09 -16.68 -9.25
N HIS A 228 -12.14 -17.35 -10.41
CA HIS A 228 -12.54 -18.75 -10.50
C HIS A 228 -11.60 -19.69 -9.70
N LEU A 229 -10.36 -19.27 -9.45
CA LEU A 229 -9.41 -19.89 -8.52
C LEU A 229 -9.69 -19.46 -7.07
N SER A 230 -10.86 -18.95 -6.71
CA SER A 230 -11.24 -18.66 -5.32
C SER A 230 -12.42 -19.52 -4.87
N LYS A 231 -12.36 -20.84 -5.06
CA LYS A 231 -13.39 -21.72 -4.47
C LYS A 231 -13.22 -21.87 -2.95
N ALA A 232 -14.25 -21.36 -2.26
CA ALA A 232 -14.86 -21.79 -0.99
C ALA A 232 -13.93 -22.01 0.21
N ASP A 233 -13.60 -20.92 0.91
CA ASP A 233 -13.41 -20.80 2.38
C ASP A 233 -12.87 -19.39 2.68
N MET A 234 -13.52 -18.38 2.08
CA MET A 234 -13.26 -16.99 2.45
C MET A 234 -14.05 -16.74 3.74
N PRO A 235 -13.40 -16.37 4.86
CA PRO A 235 -14.11 -15.96 6.06
C PRO A 235 -14.96 -14.74 5.72
N ASP A 236 -16.09 -14.62 6.42
CA ASP A 236 -16.97 -13.48 6.28
C ASP A 236 -16.19 -12.17 6.44
N SER A 237 -16.67 -11.09 5.81
CA SER A 237 -16.03 -9.77 5.90
C SER A 237 -15.89 -9.26 7.34
N SER A 238 -16.61 -9.84 8.30
CA SER A 238 -16.51 -9.60 9.74
C SER A 238 -15.21 -10.12 10.38
N ALA A 239 -14.45 -10.97 9.70
CA ALA A 239 -13.19 -11.51 10.20
C ALA A 239 -12.00 -10.53 10.08
N PHE A 240 -12.17 -9.45 9.30
CA PHE A 240 -11.14 -8.45 9.09
C PHE A 240 -11.44 -7.16 9.86
N PRO A 241 -10.41 -6.41 10.32
CA PRO A 241 -10.61 -5.09 10.88
C PRO A 241 -11.39 -4.18 9.92
N ALA A 242 -12.44 -3.54 10.43
CA ALA A 242 -13.22 -2.59 9.65
C ALA A 242 -12.42 -1.30 9.40
N LEU A 243 -12.65 -0.70 8.23
CA LEU A 243 -12.15 0.64 7.94
C LEU A 243 -12.83 1.65 8.87
N LEU A 244 -12.08 2.66 9.28
CA LEU A 244 -12.62 3.74 10.08
C LEU A 244 -13.25 4.80 9.19
N SER A 245 -14.25 5.50 9.71
CA SER A 245 -14.81 6.67 9.05
C SER A 245 -13.84 7.85 9.17
N LEU A 246 -13.97 8.84 8.27
CA LEU A 246 -13.17 10.06 8.33
C LEU A 246 -13.33 10.77 9.68
N SER A 247 -14.55 10.79 10.23
CA SER A 247 -14.82 11.38 11.55
C SER A 247 -13.99 10.73 12.67
N ALA A 248 -13.87 9.40 12.66
CA ALA A 248 -13.06 8.67 13.64
C ALA A 248 -11.56 8.90 13.42
N GLU A 249 -11.10 8.95 12.16
CA GLU A 249 -9.68 9.27 11.88
C GLU A 249 -9.31 10.70 12.32
N LEU A 250 -10.15 11.69 12.02
CA LEU A 250 -9.94 13.08 12.44
C LEU A 250 -10.04 13.26 13.96
N GLN A 251 -10.72 12.37 14.70
CA GLN A 251 -10.72 12.39 16.17
C GLN A 251 -9.41 11.86 16.76
N ARG A 252 -8.75 10.90 16.09
CA ARG A 252 -7.49 10.31 16.57
C ARG A 252 -6.25 11.07 16.13
N ASP A 253 -6.34 11.82 15.04
CA ASP A 253 -5.23 12.56 14.47
C ASP A 253 -5.45 14.08 14.58
N ALA A 254 -4.68 14.71 15.47
CA ALA A 254 -4.71 16.15 15.65
C ALA A 254 -4.17 16.91 14.44
N GLU A 255 -3.11 16.42 13.79
CA GLU A 255 -2.52 17.06 12.62
C GLU A 255 -3.50 17.09 11.45
N ALA A 256 -4.19 15.96 11.19
CA ALA A 256 -5.21 15.90 10.16
C ALA A 256 -6.38 16.86 10.43
N ARG A 257 -6.82 16.95 11.70
CA ARG A 257 -7.88 17.88 12.13
C ARG A 257 -7.45 19.33 11.96
N ASP A 258 -6.22 19.65 12.31
CA ASP A 258 -5.65 21.00 12.22
C ASP A 258 -5.47 21.41 10.75
N LEU A 259 -4.99 20.51 9.87
CA LEU A 259 -4.96 20.74 8.43
C LEU A 259 -6.36 21.00 7.88
N ALA A 260 -7.34 20.17 8.26
CA ALA A 260 -8.73 20.33 7.84
C ALA A 260 -9.35 21.67 8.29
N ALA A 261 -8.92 22.23 9.42
CA ALA A 261 -9.46 23.47 9.97
C ALA A 261 -8.71 24.73 9.51
N SER A 262 -7.40 24.64 9.25
CA SER A 262 -6.51 25.79 9.04
C SER A 262 -6.34 26.21 7.58
N VAL A 263 -6.44 25.28 6.63
CA VAL A 263 -6.22 25.57 5.20
C VAL A 263 -7.47 26.23 4.61
N GLN A 264 -7.38 27.55 4.35
CA GLN A 264 -8.45 28.34 3.71
C GLN A 264 -8.07 28.68 2.26
N GLY A 265 -7.14 29.63 2.06
CA GLY A 265 -6.56 29.97 0.76
C GLY A 265 -7.59 30.05 -0.37
N CYS A 266 -7.31 29.43 -1.51
CA CYS A 266 -8.30 29.32 -2.58
C CYS A 266 -9.24 28.13 -2.35
N LEU A 267 -10.55 28.37 -2.22
CA LEU A 267 -11.58 27.34 -2.08
C LEU A 267 -12.25 27.09 -3.44
N LEU A 268 -12.08 25.88 -3.97
CA LEU A 268 -12.79 25.39 -5.15
C LEU A 268 -13.81 24.36 -4.71
N ARG A 269 -15.08 24.60 -5.08
CA ARG A 269 -16.18 23.76 -4.66
C ARG A 269 -17.14 23.47 -5.81
N ARG A 270 -17.54 22.21 -5.97
CA ARG A 270 -18.47 21.78 -7.04
C ARG A 270 -18.03 22.21 -8.44
N CYS A 271 -16.73 22.43 -8.63
CA CYS A 271 -16.18 22.81 -9.92
C CYS A 271 -15.98 21.57 -10.78
N LEU A 272 -16.10 21.75 -12.09
CA LEU A 272 -15.78 20.74 -13.10
C LEU A 272 -14.52 21.17 -13.83
N LEU A 273 -13.44 20.40 -13.72
CA LEU A 273 -12.20 20.61 -14.47
C LEU A 273 -11.99 19.45 -15.42
N ARG A 274 -12.00 19.72 -16.74
CA ARG A 274 -11.98 18.66 -17.73
C ARG A 274 -11.25 18.97 -19.03
N ASP A 275 -10.90 17.90 -19.76
CA ASP A 275 -10.53 17.95 -21.18
C ASP A 275 -9.40 18.97 -21.47
N GLY A 276 -8.30 18.90 -20.70
CA GLY A 276 -7.20 19.87 -20.77
C GLY A 276 -5.89 19.36 -20.14
N LYS A 277 -4.79 20.11 -20.27
CA LYS A 277 -3.51 19.72 -19.62
C LYS A 277 -3.47 20.09 -18.13
N GLY A 278 -4.21 21.13 -17.71
CA GLY A 278 -4.19 21.66 -16.36
C GLY A 278 -5.45 21.36 -15.56
N GLY A 279 -5.30 21.04 -14.28
CA GLY A 279 -6.37 21.06 -13.29
C GLY A 279 -6.12 22.18 -12.28
N VAL A 280 -5.77 21.81 -11.05
CA VAL A 280 -5.32 22.77 -10.02
C VAL A 280 -3.81 22.65 -9.81
N HIS A 281 -3.12 23.78 -9.84
CA HIS A 281 -1.69 23.86 -9.55
C HIS A 281 -1.44 24.70 -8.29
N LEU A 282 -0.90 24.09 -7.24
CA LEU A 282 -0.45 24.78 -6.04
C LEU A 282 1.08 24.78 -5.97
N CYS A 283 1.68 25.95 -5.76
CA CYS A 283 3.13 26.11 -5.68
C CYS A 283 3.54 27.19 -4.67
N ASN A 284 4.83 27.21 -4.32
CA ASN A 284 5.46 28.24 -3.48
C ASN A 284 4.65 28.61 -2.22
N HIS A 285 4.38 27.64 -1.34
CA HIS A 285 3.58 27.82 -0.12
C HIS A 285 2.09 28.16 -0.34
N GLY A 286 1.60 28.05 -1.58
CA GLY A 286 0.19 28.21 -1.93
C GLY A 286 -0.72 27.28 -1.12
N GLN A 287 -1.91 27.77 -0.78
CA GLN A 287 -2.90 27.03 0.01
C GLN A 287 -4.22 26.95 -0.73
N ALA A 288 -4.79 25.75 -0.85
CA ALA A 288 -6.11 25.59 -1.44
C ALA A 288 -6.92 24.48 -0.76
N ARG A 289 -8.24 24.64 -0.84
CA ARG A 289 -9.22 23.67 -0.38
C ARG A 289 -10.11 23.26 -1.55
N LEU A 290 -10.17 21.97 -1.84
CA LEU A 290 -10.86 21.38 -2.98
C LEU A 290 -11.96 20.46 -2.45
N GLU A 291 -13.22 20.86 -2.60
CA GLU A 291 -14.37 20.10 -2.08
C GLU A 291 -15.38 19.74 -3.17
N ALA A 292 -15.75 18.46 -3.25
CA ALA A 292 -16.82 18.01 -4.14
C ALA A 292 -16.63 18.42 -5.62
N ASN A 293 -15.39 18.54 -6.08
CA ASN A 293 -15.07 18.84 -7.47
C ASN A 293 -14.96 17.55 -8.29
N VAL A 294 -15.11 17.70 -9.61
CA VAL A 294 -14.91 16.62 -10.59
C VAL A 294 -13.73 16.99 -11.48
N PHE A 295 -12.71 16.13 -11.50
CA PHE A 295 -11.54 16.25 -12.36
C PHE A 295 -11.54 15.09 -13.35
N ARG A 296 -11.70 15.35 -14.65
CA ARG A 296 -11.79 14.29 -15.66
C ARG A 296 -11.01 14.57 -16.94
N GLY A 297 -10.29 13.59 -17.47
CA GLY A 297 -9.63 13.75 -18.77
C GLY A 297 -8.49 14.79 -18.78
N LEU A 298 -7.86 15.02 -17.62
CA LEU A 298 -6.77 15.99 -17.45
C LEU A 298 -5.39 15.33 -17.63
N ASN A 299 -4.30 16.10 -17.70
CA ASN A 299 -2.98 15.48 -17.55
C ASN A 299 -2.72 15.10 -16.08
N TYR A 300 -2.81 16.08 -15.19
CA TYR A 300 -2.86 15.91 -13.73
C TYR A 300 -4.12 16.61 -13.23
N ALA A 301 -4.88 15.99 -12.33
CA ALA A 301 -6.01 16.67 -11.70
C ALA A 301 -5.52 17.75 -10.72
N VAL A 302 -4.54 17.40 -9.88
CA VAL A 302 -3.94 18.36 -8.95
C VAL A 302 -2.43 18.17 -8.85
N ARG A 303 -1.68 19.28 -8.92
CA ARG A 303 -0.23 19.32 -8.70
C ARG A 303 0.07 20.23 -7.52
N CYS A 304 0.53 19.67 -6.41
CA CYS A 304 0.90 20.38 -5.19
C CYS A 304 2.42 20.31 -4.98
N ILE A 305 3.12 21.43 -5.06
CA ILE A 305 4.60 21.46 -5.02
C ILE A 305 5.14 22.60 -4.14
N GLN A 306 6.43 22.52 -3.77
CA GLN A 306 7.19 23.62 -3.14
C GLN A 306 6.53 24.14 -1.85
N ASN A 307 6.43 23.27 -0.84
CA ASN A 307 5.83 23.58 0.47
C ASN A 307 4.35 24.04 0.41
N ALA A 308 3.66 23.88 -0.72
CA ALA A 308 2.24 24.14 -0.82
C ALA A 308 1.44 23.19 0.08
N LYS A 309 0.26 23.64 0.52
CA LYS A 309 -0.65 22.88 1.38
C LYS A 309 -2.03 22.77 0.74
N MET A 310 -2.59 21.57 0.77
CA MET A 310 -3.91 21.32 0.21
C MET A 310 -4.82 20.57 1.17
N VAL A 311 -6.11 20.89 1.16
CA VAL A 311 -7.15 20.01 1.70
C VAL A 311 -8.08 19.59 0.57
N MET A 312 -8.14 18.31 0.26
CA MET A 312 -8.92 17.73 -0.84
C MET A 312 -9.94 16.74 -0.28
N LEU A 313 -11.23 17.10 -0.30
CA LEU A 313 -12.31 16.33 0.32
C LEU A 313 -13.42 15.97 -0.67
N ARG A 314 -13.80 14.69 -0.72
CA ARG A 314 -14.97 14.21 -1.48
C ARG A 314 -14.97 14.58 -2.96
N ASN A 315 -13.81 14.59 -3.60
CA ASN A 315 -13.67 14.87 -5.03
C ASN A 315 -13.70 13.56 -5.84
N GLU A 316 -14.11 13.69 -7.09
CA GLU A 316 -13.99 12.67 -8.12
C GLU A 316 -12.78 12.99 -9.01
N VAL A 317 -11.83 12.06 -9.14
CA VAL A 317 -10.64 12.21 -9.99
C VAL A 317 -10.52 11.02 -10.92
N CYS A 318 -10.73 11.23 -12.21
CA CYS A 318 -10.72 10.12 -13.17
C CYS A 318 -10.15 10.44 -14.55
N GLY A 319 -9.69 9.40 -15.25
CA GLY A 319 -9.27 9.51 -16.65
C GLY A 319 -8.10 10.47 -16.87
N CYS A 320 -7.26 10.74 -15.86
CA CYS A 320 -6.10 11.58 -16.05
C CYS A 320 -5.04 10.85 -16.90
N LYS A 321 -4.35 11.53 -17.83
CA LYS A 321 -3.31 10.92 -18.68
C LYS A 321 -2.06 10.54 -17.87
N ALA A 322 -1.70 11.35 -16.89
CA ALA A 322 -0.63 11.06 -15.93
C ALA A 322 -1.23 10.66 -14.58
N SER A 323 -0.62 11.12 -13.48
CA SER A 323 -1.09 10.83 -12.12
C SER A 323 -2.28 11.72 -11.73
N GLY A 324 -3.22 11.18 -10.94
CA GLY A 324 -4.38 11.94 -10.46
C GLY A 324 -3.97 13.14 -9.61
N VAL A 325 -3.34 12.86 -8.47
CA VAL A 325 -2.76 13.90 -7.59
C VAL A 325 -1.26 13.69 -7.47
N PHE A 326 -0.51 14.76 -7.71
CA PHE A 326 0.95 14.78 -7.68
C PHE A 326 1.46 15.72 -6.60
N LEU A 327 2.22 15.20 -5.63
CA LEU A 327 2.82 15.95 -4.52
C LEU A 327 4.35 15.88 -4.57
N ARG A 328 5.03 17.02 -4.47
CA ARG A 328 6.50 17.08 -4.54
C ARG A 328 7.09 18.21 -3.69
N LEU A 329 8.37 18.11 -3.34
CA LEU A 329 9.16 19.21 -2.75
C LEU A 329 8.52 19.72 -1.46
N SER A 330 8.42 18.83 -0.47
CA SER A 330 7.87 19.11 0.86
C SER A 330 6.41 19.58 0.86
N ALA A 331 5.66 19.32 -0.21
CA ALA A 331 4.22 19.53 -0.23
C ALA A 331 3.51 18.72 0.87
N GLN A 332 2.50 19.33 1.48
CA GLN A 332 1.70 18.74 2.56
C GLN A 332 0.21 18.83 2.22
N GLY A 333 -0.61 18.09 2.96
CA GLY A 333 -2.04 18.24 2.83
C GLY A 333 -2.84 17.07 3.37
N LEU A 334 -4.15 17.26 3.46
CA LEU A 334 -5.12 16.23 3.78
C LEU A 334 -5.88 15.86 2.50
N ILE A 335 -5.84 14.59 2.10
CA ILE A 335 -6.59 14.04 0.97
C ILE A 335 -7.53 12.99 1.56
N ALA A 336 -8.83 13.31 1.64
CA ALA A 336 -9.78 12.41 2.28
C ALA A 336 -11.14 12.26 1.61
N GLU A 337 -11.74 11.06 1.74
CA GLU A 337 -13.04 10.70 1.14
C GLU A 337 -13.12 10.92 -0.38
N ASN A 338 -12.00 10.96 -1.09
CA ASN A 338 -12.00 11.11 -2.55
C ASN A 338 -12.14 9.75 -3.22
N ASN A 339 -12.68 9.77 -4.44
CA ASN A 339 -12.70 8.62 -5.34
C ASN A 339 -11.78 8.92 -6.53
N ILE A 340 -10.67 8.18 -6.60
CA ILE A 340 -9.55 8.42 -7.53
C ILE A 340 -9.35 7.18 -8.38
N HIS A 341 -9.67 7.23 -9.67
CA HIS A 341 -9.67 6.02 -10.47
C HIS A 341 -9.39 6.20 -11.95
N SER A 342 -9.12 5.10 -12.65
CA SER A 342 -8.98 5.09 -14.12
C SER A 342 -7.93 6.08 -14.66
N ASN A 343 -6.89 6.37 -13.88
CA ASN A 343 -5.80 7.27 -14.27
C ASN A 343 -4.69 6.49 -15.00
N GLY A 344 -3.99 7.19 -15.91
CA GLY A 344 -2.97 6.62 -16.80
C GLY A 344 -1.66 6.30 -16.08
N GLU A 345 -1.34 7.03 -15.01
CA GLU A 345 -0.28 6.68 -14.07
C GLU A 345 -0.84 6.34 -12.68
N ALA A 346 -0.22 6.86 -11.61
CA ALA A 346 -0.63 6.58 -10.24
C ALA A 346 -1.89 7.37 -9.86
N GLY A 347 -2.71 6.82 -8.96
CA GLY A 347 -3.79 7.62 -8.35
C GLY A 347 -3.22 8.79 -7.55
N LEU A 348 -2.26 8.48 -6.67
CA LEU A 348 -1.52 9.46 -5.86
C LEU A 348 -0.01 9.23 -6.02
N ASP A 349 0.75 10.29 -6.30
CA ASP A 349 2.20 10.24 -6.49
C ASP A 349 2.90 11.22 -5.54
N ILE A 350 3.70 10.68 -4.61
CA ILE A 350 4.32 11.42 -3.50
C ILE A 350 5.84 11.36 -3.64
N ARG A 351 6.47 12.54 -3.78
CA ARG A 351 7.90 12.64 -4.12
C ARG A 351 8.66 13.68 -3.31
N LYS A 352 9.99 13.53 -3.23
CA LYS A 352 10.95 14.57 -2.78
C LYS A 352 10.53 15.25 -1.47
N GLY A 353 10.41 14.47 -0.40
CA GLY A 353 10.08 14.98 0.94
C GLY A 353 8.63 15.40 1.15
N ALA A 354 7.75 15.27 0.15
CA ALA A 354 6.31 15.49 0.36
C ALA A 354 5.77 14.54 1.45
N ASN A 355 4.88 15.05 2.29
CA ASN A 355 4.36 14.34 3.47
C ASN A 355 2.85 14.59 3.65
N PRO A 356 1.98 14.05 2.78
CA PRO A 356 0.53 14.18 2.91
C PRO A 356 -0.08 13.17 3.90
N ILE A 357 -1.27 13.49 4.38
CA ILE A 357 -2.18 12.62 5.11
C ILE A 357 -3.30 12.18 4.17
N ILE A 358 -3.44 10.88 3.95
CA ILE A 358 -4.36 10.25 2.96
C ILE A 358 -5.32 9.34 3.70
N LEU A 359 -6.59 9.75 3.83
CA LEU A 359 -7.58 9.08 4.68
C LEU A 359 -8.86 8.68 3.95
N CYS A 360 -9.34 7.46 4.15
CA CYS A 360 -10.71 7.09 3.75
C CYS A 360 -11.01 7.29 2.25
N ASN A 361 -10.01 7.23 1.38
CA ASN A 361 -10.18 7.35 -0.07
C ASN A 361 -10.45 5.98 -0.71
N ARG A 362 -11.10 6.01 -1.87
CA ARG A 362 -11.17 4.88 -2.81
C ARG A 362 -10.20 5.16 -3.96
N ILE A 363 -9.22 4.28 -4.17
CA ILE A 363 -8.18 4.45 -5.19
C ILE A 363 -8.11 3.18 -6.04
N HIS A 364 -8.66 3.24 -7.25
CA HIS A 364 -8.89 2.00 -8.01
C HIS A 364 -8.79 2.10 -9.52
N SER A 365 -8.77 0.93 -10.18
CA SER A 365 -8.85 0.82 -11.65
C SER A 365 -7.80 1.65 -12.41
N GLY A 366 -6.69 2.03 -11.77
CA GLY A 366 -5.59 2.76 -12.40
C GLY A 366 -4.74 1.86 -13.29
N LEU A 367 -4.13 2.45 -14.32
CA LEU A 367 -3.24 1.72 -15.24
C LEU A 367 -1.86 1.43 -14.65
N ARG A 368 -1.51 2.06 -13.53
CA ARG A 368 -0.28 1.84 -12.76
C ARG A 368 -0.62 1.56 -11.29
N SER A 369 0.26 1.93 -10.37
CA SER A 369 0.08 1.71 -8.94
C SER A 369 -0.98 2.65 -8.33
N GLY A 370 -1.70 2.22 -7.29
CA GLY A 370 -2.70 3.07 -6.63
C GLY A 370 -2.07 4.32 -5.99
N ILE A 371 -1.10 4.08 -5.11
CA ILE A 371 -0.28 5.12 -4.47
C ILE A 371 1.21 4.81 -4.70
N VAL A 372 1.99 5.81 -5.08
CA VAL A 372 3.44 5.72 -5.23
C VAL A 372 4.12 6.69 -4.26
N VAL A 373 5.13 6.20 -3.53
CA VAL A 373 5.95 7.00 -2.60
C VAL A 373 7.42 6.83 -2.95
N LEU A 374 8.07 7.89 -3.43
CA LEU A 374 9.47 7.81 -3.87
C LEU A 374 10.34 9.03 -3.64
N GLY A 375 11.65 8.85 -3.71
CA GLY A 375 12.64 9.93 -3.59
C GLY A 375 12.54 10.66 -2.24
N ASN A 376 12.66 9.92 -1.13
CA ASN A 376 12.44 10.42 0.23
C ASN A 376 11.02 10.97 0.49
N GLY A 377 10.02 10.60 -0.32
CA GLY A 377 8.62 10.86 0.00
C GLY A 377 8.21 10.18 1.31
N ARG A 378 7.37 10.85 2.09
CA ARG A 378 6.78 10.35 3.33
C ARG A 378 5.25 10.35 3.19
N GLY A 379 4.53 10.25 4.29
CA GLY A 379 3.08 10.39 4.33
C GLY A 379 2.42 9.37 5.26
N SER A 380 1.18 9.68 5.64
CA SER A 380 0.32 8.79 6.42
C SER A 380 -0.83 8.30 5.55
N ILE A 381 -0.85 7.01 5.22
CA ILE A 381 -1.86 6.37 4.35
C ILE A 381 -2.71 5.48 5.24
N ARG A 382 -3.95 5.91 5.55
CA ARG A 382 -4.83 5.22 6.50
C ARG A 382 -6.27 5.04 6.07
N SER A 383 -6.84 3.91 6.46
CA SER A 383 -8.27 3.61 6.26
C SER A 383 -8.73 3.76 4.80
N ASN A 384 -7.85 3.56 3.82
CA ASN A 384 -8.19 3.65 2.39
C ASN A 384 -8.61 2.28 1.83
N GLN A 385 -9.42 2.31 0.78
CA GLN A 385 -9.70 1.18 -0.10
C GLN A 385 -8.87 1.34 -1.38
N ILE A 386 -7.93 0.42 -1.61
CA ILE A 386 -7.03 0.48 -2.77
C ILE A 386 -7.17 -0.83 -3.56
N TYR A 387 -7.74 -0.79 -4.75
CA TYR A 387 -8.11 -2.04 -5.45
C TYR A 387 -8.13 -1.96 -6.97
N GLY A 388 -8.04 -3.10 -7.65
CA GLY A 388 -8.21 -3.16 -9.11
C GLY A 388 -7.17 -2.37 -9.93
N ASN A 389 -6.06 -1.96 -9.31
CA ASN A 389 -4.97 -1.27 -10.00
C ASN A 389 -4.09 -2.30 -10.73
N LYS A 390 -3.53 -1.91 -11.88
CA LYS A 390 -2.73 -2.83 -12.70
C LYS A 390 -1.35 -3.16 -12.12
N GLU A 391 -0.80 -2.27 -11.29
CA GLU A 391 0.44 -2.52 -10.55
C GLU A 391 0.16 -2.64 -9.05
N ALA A 392 1.12 -2.27 -8.21
CA ALA A 392 0.98 -2.40 -6.77
C ALA A 392 -0.12 -1.47 -6.23
N GLY A 393 -0.82 -1.90 -5.20
CA GLY A 393 -1.74 -1.02 -4.47
C GLY A 393 -0.98 0.18 -3.90
N VAL A 394 0.09 -0.11 -3.14
CA VAL A 394 1.04 0.89 -2.65
C VAL A 394 2.46 0.50 -3.08
N TYR A 395 3.15 1.40 -3.78
CA TYR A 395 4.52 1.18 -4.23
C TYR A 395 5.48 2.16 -3.56
N ILE A 396 6.45 1.65 -2.81
CA ILE A 396 7.47 2.43 -2.11
C ILE A 396 8.83 2.16 -2.73
N LEU A 397 9.52 3.20 -3.18
CA LEU A 397 10.81 3.07 -3.85
C LEU A 397 11.74 4.27 -3.62
N PHE A 398 13.02 4.14 -3.94
CA PHE A 398 14.02 5.22 -3.86
C PHE A 398 13.98 5.99 -2.53
N ASN A 399 14.19 5.27 -1.42
CA ASN A 399 14.18 5.81 -0.05
C ASN A 399 12.85 6.42 0.42
N GLY A 400 11.73 6.16 -0.28
CA GLY A 400 10.39 6.48 0.26
C GLY A 400 10.18 5.82 1.63
N ASN A 401 9.51 6.50 2.56
CA ASN A 401 9.31 6.03 3.94
C ASN A 401 7.94 6.47 4.51
N PRO A 402 6.82 5.94 3.99
CA PRO A 402 5.48 6.25 4.51
C PRO A 402 5.10 5.38 5.72
N VAL A 403 4.06 5.81 6.43
CA VAL A 403 3.27 4.97 7.35
C VAL A 403 2.01 4.52 6.62
N VAL A 404 1.83 3.21 6.46
CA VAL A 404 0.69 2.60 5.78
C VAL A 404 -0.06 1.76 6.80
N SER A 405 -1.24 2.20 7.26
CA SER A 405 -1.96 1.46 8.31
C SER A 405 -3.47 1.38 8.16
N GLY A 406 -4.05 0.24 8.56
CA GLY A 406 -5.51 0.06 8.55
C GLY A 406 -6.15 0.13 7.17
N ASN A 407 -5.40 -0.06 6.07
CA ASN A 407 -5.95 0.00 4.72
C ASN A 407 -6.46 -1.38 4.26
N HIS A 408 -7.43 -1.36 3.34
CA HIS A 408 -7.88 -2.55 2.62
C HIS A 408 -7.33 -2.50 1.19
N ILE A 409 -6.39 -3.40 0.87
CA ILE A 409 -5.69 -3.45 -0.43
C ILE A 409 -6.00 -4.78 -1.12
N PHE A 410 -6.76 -4.75 -2.22
CA PHE A 410 -7.28 -5.99 -2.78
C PHE A 410 -7.48 -6.00 -4.29
N GLN A 411 -7.51 -7.19 -4.89
CA GLN A 411 -7.86 -7.39 -6.31
C GLN A 411 -7.01 -6.58 -7.31
N GLY A 412 -5.79 -6.20 -6.96
CA GLY A 412 -4.80 -5.66 -7.90
C GLY A 412 -4.20 -6.76 -8.79
N LEU A 413 -3.66 -6.37 -9.94
CA LEU A 413 -3.00 -7.28 -10.89
C LEU A 413 -1.51 -7.53 -10.57
N ALA A 414 -0.97 -6.89 -9.53
CA ALA A 414 0.37 -7.14 -9.01
C ALA A 414 0.34 -7.46 -7.51
N ALA A 415 1.38 -7.11 -6.75
CA ALA A 415 1.41 -7.23 -5.29
C ALA A 415 0.51 -6.18 -4.64
N GLY A 416 -0.06 -6.46 -3.46
CA GLY A 416 -0.77 -5.43 -2.71
C GLY A 416 0.16 -4.27 -2.31
N ILE A 417 1.33 -4.58 -1.77
CA ILE A 417 2.37 -3.60 -1.42
C ILE A 417 3.71 -4.04 -2.02
N ALA A 418 4.41 -3.12 -2.67
CA ALA A 418 5.77 -3.33 -3.17
C ALA A 418 6.75 -2.35 -2.51
N VAL A 419 7.91 -2.85 -2.07
CA VAL A 419 8.98 -2.05 -1.42
C VAL A 419 10.32 -2.36 -2.07
N ASN A 420 10.77 -1.47 -2.94
CA ASN A 420 11.96 -1.67 -3.77
C ASN A 420 12.97 -0.53 -3.60
N GLU A 421 14.17 -0.66 -4.16
CA GLU A 421 15.16 0.44 -4.29
C GLU A 421 15.41 1.21 -2.97
N ASN A 422 15.78 0.47 -1.92
CA ASN A 422 15.98 1.02 -0.56
C ASN A 422 14.74 1.72 0.04
N GLY A 423 13.54 1.44 -0.47
CA GLY A 423 12.29 1.86 0.13
C GLY A 423 12.16 1.31 1.56
N ARG A 424 11.55 2.12 2.44
CA ARG A 424 11.29 1.82 3.84
C ARG A 424 9.83 2.10 4.15
N GLY A 425 9.40 1.89 5.39
CA GLY A 425 8.06 2.27 5.83
C GLY A 425 7.54 1.39 6.94
N LEU A 426 6.60 1.92 7.70
CA LEU A 426 5.84 1.15 8.69
C LEU A 426 4.51 0.74 8.06
N ILE A 427 4.38 -0.55 7.75
CA ILE A 427 3.21 -1.16 7.15
C ILE A 427 2.53 -2.00 8.23
N THR A 428 1.45 -1.50 8.82
CA THR A 428 0.83 -2.13 9.99
C THR A 428 -0.68 -2.25 9.91
N GLU A 429 -1.23 -3.38 10.38
CA GLU A 429 -2.70 -3.58 10.51
C GLU A 429 -3.47 -3.43 9.18
N ASN A 430 -2.82 -3.68 8.04
CA ASN A 430 -3.49 -3.65 6.73
C ASN A 430 -4.11 -5.02 6.41
N VAL A 431 -5.20 -5.00 5.64
CA VAL A 431 -5.83 -6.18 5.05
C VAL A 431 -5.46 -6.23 3.57
N ILE A 432 -4.55 -7.14 3.22
CA ILE A 432 -4.00 -7.30 1.87
C ILE A 432 -4.48 -8.63 1.31
N ARG A 433 -5.38 -8.60 0.33
CA ARG A 433 -6.05 -9.83 -0.14
C ARG A 433 -6.36 -9.92 -1.61
N GLN A 434 -6.41 -11.14 -2.16
CA GLN A 434 -6.88 -11.39 -3.53
C GLN A 434 -6.12 -10.64 -4.63
N ASN A 435 -4.88 -10.25 -4.38
CA ASN A 435 -4.01 -9.63 -5.37
C ASN A 435 -3.32 -10.73 -6.21
N GLN A 436 -3.08 -10.45 -7.49
CA GLN A 436 -2.60 -11.46 -8.45
C GLN A 436 -1.19 -11.97 -8.13
N TRP A 437 -0.24 -11.07 -7.83
CA TRP A 437 1.14 -11.46 -7.49
C TRP A 437 1.37 -11.61 -5.98
N GLY A 438 0.29 -11.67 -5.20
CA GLY A 438 0.39 -11.91 -3.76
C GLY A 438 0.28 -10.66 -2.90
N GLY A 439 0.74 -10.75 -1.67
CA GLY A 439 0.55 -9.73 -0.65
C GLY A 439 1.56 -8.60 -0.69
N ALA A 440 2.80 -8.93 -0.31
CA ALA A 440 3.90 -7.97 -0.24
C ALA A 440 5.13 -8.46 -1.00
N ASP A 441 5.79 -7.58 -1.74
CA ASP A 441 7.02 -7.86 -2.47
C ASP A 441 8.13 -6.88 -2.06
N ILE A 442 9.25 -7.39 -1.56
CA ILE A 442 10.36 -6.61 -1.00
C ILE A 442 11.64 -6.95 -1.74
N ARG A 443 12.23 -5.99 -2.48
CA ARG A 443 13.42 -6.25 -3.31
C ARG A 443 14.44 -5.12 -3.26
N ARG A 444 15.62 -5.36 -3.84
CA ARG A 444 16.62 -4.34 -4.19
C ARG A 444 16.91 -3.39 -3.03
N GLY A 445 17.20 -3.95 -1.86
CA GLY A 445 17.52 -3.20 -0.64
C GLY A 445 16.31 -2.68 0.14
N GLY A 446 15.08 -2.94 -0.30
CA GLY A 446 13.87 -2.58 0.46
C GLY A 446 13.91 -3.11 1.90
N ASP A 447 13.61 -2.26 2.87
CA ASP A 447 13.72 -2.55 4.31
C ASP A 447 12.50 -2.04 5.12
N PRO A 448 11.30 -2.59 4.86
CA PRO A 448 10.10 -2.18 5.57
C PRO A 448 9.95 -2.84 6.96
N VAL A 449 9.02 -2.33 7.75
CA VAL A 449 8.42 -3.04 8.90
C VAL A 449 7.02 -3.48 8.49
N LEU A 450 6.80 -4.77 8.33
CA LEU A 450 5.46 -5.37 8.16
C LEU A 450 5.03 -5.89 9.52
N ARG A 451 4.03 -5.25 10.15
CA ARG A 451 3.54 -5.65 11.47
C ARG A 451 2.04 -5.90 11.51
N ASN A 452 1.61 -7.01 12.11
CA ASN A 452 0.19 -7.27 12.37
C ASN A 452 -0.73 -7.15 11.13
N ASN A 453 -0.22 -7.38 9.92
CA ASN A 453 -1.04 -7.32 8.71
C ASN A 453 -1.73 -8.67 8.46
N PHE A 454 -2.89 -8.63 7.81
CA PHE A 454 -3.58 -9.80 7.27
C PHE A 454 -3.25 -9.93 5.79
N ILE A 455 -2.39 -10.87 5.44
CA ILE A 455 -1.90 -11.11 4.07
C ILE A 455 -2.45 -12.43 3.57
N CYS A 456 -3.52 -12.38 2.78
CA CYS A 456 -4.33 -13.57 2.59
C CYS A 456 -4.98 -13.72 1.22
N TYR A 457 -5.24 -14.98 0.85
CA TYR A 457 -6.01 -15.29 -0.37
C TYR A 457 -5.44 -14.67 -1.66
N GLY A 458 -4.13 -14.38 -1.69
CA GLY A 458 -3.45 -13.97 -2.91
C GLY A 458 -3.37 -15.11 -3.92
N TYR A 459 -3.30 -14.78 -5.21
CA TYR A 459 -3.17 -15.78 -6.28
C TYR A 459 -1.72 -16.27 -6.50
N SER A 460 -0.77 -15.71 -5.74
CA SER A 460 0.62 -16.14 -5.68
C SER A 460 1.08 -16.26 -4.22
N ASP A 461 2.36 -16.02 -3.95
CA ASP A 461 2.99 -16.08 -2.62
C ASP A 461 2.48 -14.96 -1.69
N GLY A 462 2.39 -15.20 -0.38
CA GLY A 462 1.91 -14.19 0.58
C GLY A 462 2.88 -13.01 0.72
N VAL A 463 4.11 -13.29 1.14
CA VAL A 463 5.22 -12.32 1.21
C VAL A 463 6.40 -12.83 0.42
N VAL A 464 6.94 -12.00 -0.46
CA VAL A 464 8.15 -12.28 -1.23
C VAL A 464 9.25 -11.34 -0.76
N VAL A 465 10.36 -11.92 -0.30
CA VAL A 465 11.61 -11.21 -0.01
C VAL A 465 12.59 -11.58 -1.13
N GLY A 466 12.62 -10.75 -2.15
CA GLY A 466 13.47 -10.92 -3.33
C GLY A 466 14.92 -10.54 -3.09
N GLU A 467 15.68 -10.48 -4.19
CA GLU A 467 17.11 -10.19 -4.17
C GLU A 467 17.43 -8.94 -3.33
N ARG A 468 18.35 -9.07 -2.36
CA ARG A 468 18.75 -8.01 -1.42
C ARG A 468 17.62 -7.42 -0.58
N GLY A 469 16.45 -8.05 -0.57
CA GLY A 469 15.33 -7.65 0.29
C GLY A 469 15.70 -7.80 1.76
N ARG A 470 15.24 -6.87 2.58
CA ARG A 470 15.44 -6.82 4.03
C ARG A 470 14.07 -6.63 4.69
N GLY A 471 14.05 -6.14 5.92
CA GLY A 471 12.83 -5.83 6.64
C GLY A 471 12.56 -6.72 7.83
N LEU A 472 11.70 -6.20 8.70
CA LEU A 472 11.13 -6.92 9.83
C LEU A 472 9.70 -7.30 9.46
N ILE A 473 9.42 -8.59 9.47
CA ILE A 473 8.11 -9.18 9.23
C ILE A 473 7.68 -9.77 10.57
N ASP A 474 6.82 -9.06 11.30
CA ASP A 474 6.54 -9.26 12.72
C ASP A 474 5.04 -9.44 12.99
N GLY A 475 4.63 -10.56 13.59
CA GLY A 475 3.23 -10.75 14.04
C GLY A 475 2.17 -10.78 12.93
N ASN A 476 2.55 -11.00 11.66
CA ASN A 476 1.60 -10.98 10.54
C ASN A 476 0.81 -12.30 10.43
N HIS A 477 -0.42 -12.20 9.94
CA HIS A 477 -1.28 -13.34 9.62
C HIS A 477 -1.21 -13.60 8.11
N ILE A 478 -0.44 -14.61 7.70
CA ILE A 478 -0.14 -14.92 6.30
C ILE A 478 -0.79 -16.26 5.93
N TYR A 479 -1.92 -16.22 5.23
CA TYR A 479 -2.73 -17.43 5.08
C TYR A 479 -3.59 -17.54 3.83
N GLY A 480 -3.94 -18.76 3.44
CA GLY A 480 -4.84 -19.00 2.32
C GLY A 480 -4.28 -18.59 0.95
N ASN A 481 -3.00 -18.25 0.85
CA ASN A 481 -2.38 -17.86 -0.40
C ASN A 481 -2.20 -19.08 -1.30
N ARG A 482 -2.37 -18.87 -2.61
CA ARG A 482 -2.24 -19.92 -3.63
C ARG A 482 -0.80 -20.43 -3.77
N GLY A 483 0.18 -19.59 -3.46
CA GLY A 483 1.59 -19.96 -3.42
C GLY A 483 2.07 -20.35 -2.02
N CYS A 484 3.30 -19.94 -1.71
CA CYS A 484 3.91 -20.04 -0.40
C CYS A 484 3.32 -18.99 0.55
N GLY A 485 3.43 -19.23 1.86
CA GLY A 485 3.21 -18.16 2.82
C GLY A 485 4.29 -17.08 2.67
N VAL A 486 5.55 -17.47 2.82
CA VAL A 486 6.70 -16.58 2.61
C VAL A 486 7.73 -17.22 1.70
N TRP A 487 8.22 -16.45 0.72
CA TRP A 487 9.29 -16.83 -0.20
C TRP A 487 10.50 -15.92 -0.02
N VAL A 488 11.68 -16.49 0.19
CA VAL A 488 12.93 -15.76 0.44
C VAL A 488 13.95 -16.13 -0.65
N MET A 489 14.57 -15.12 -1.29
CA MET A 489 15.53 -15.28 -2.39
C MET A 489 16.97 -14.96 -1.99
N SER A 490 17.92 -15.20 -2.90
CA SER A 490 19.36 -14.94 -2.71
C SER A 490 19.68 -13.54 -2.17
N SER A 491 20.70 -13.47 -1.31
CA SER A 491 21.25 -12.24 -0.74
C SER A 491 20.25 -11.39 0.05
N SER A 492 19.11 -11.97 0.45
CA SER A 492 18.13 -11.32 1.30
C SER A 492 18.44 -11.54 2.78
N LEU A 493 18.06 -10.58 3.61
CA LEU A 493 18.28 -10.61 5.06
C LEU A 493 17.00 -10.21 5.81
N PRO A 494 15.91 -11.00 5.70
CA PRO A 494 14.69 -10.71 6.45
C PRO A 494 14.77 -11.19 7.90
N GLN A 495 13.99 -10.52 8.77
CA GLN A 495 13.69 -10.97 10.13
C GLN A 495 12.21 -11.36 10.20
N LEU A 496 11.92 -12.66 10.25
CA LEU A 496 10.56 -13.18 10.37
C LEU A 496 10.32 -13.57 11.83
N ILE A 497 9.55 -12.77 12.56
CA ILE A 497 9.34 -12.95 14.00
C ILE A 497 7.85 -13.10 14.31
N GLY A 498 7.45 -14.14 15.03
CA GLY A 498 6.10 -14.22 15.59
C GLY A 498 4.95 -14.31 14.57
N ASN A 499 5.21 -14.66 13.31
CA ASN A 499 4.17 -14.67 12.28
C ASN A 499 3.33 -15.96 12.32
N HIS A 500 2.06 -15.82 11.93
CA HIS A 500 1.12 -16.92 11.74
C HIS A 500 1.03 -17.28 10.25
N ILE A 501 1.80 -18.28 9.83
CA ILE A 501 1.91 -18.68 8.42
C ILE A 501 1.13 -19.98 8.22
N THR A 502 -0.13 -19.88 7.79
CA THR A 502 -1.05 -21.02 7.82
C THR A 502 -1.88 -21.22 6.56
N HIS A 503 -2.29 -22.46 6.27
CA HIS A 503 -3.23 -22.74 5.18
C HIS A 503 -2.83 -22.21 3.79
N ASN A 504 -1.54 -21.96 3.55
CA ASN A 504 -1.04 -21.64 2.22
C ASN A 504 -0.91 -22.93 1.42
N ARG A 505 -1.12 -22.90 0.10
CA ARG A 505 -1.25 -24.14 -0.67
C ARG A 505 0.07 -24.83 -0.96
N MET A 506 1.17 -24.08 -0.97
CA MET A 506 2.51 -24.64 -1.13
C MET A 506 3.22 -24.68 0.22
N TYR A 507 4.44 -24.15 0.29
CA TYR A 507 5.25 -24.12 1.49
C TYR A 507 4.73 -23.08 2.49
N GLY A 508 4.93 -23.33 3.78
CA GLY A 508 4.77 -22.27 4.77
C GLY A 508 5.81 -21.18 4.53
N LEU A 509 7.07 -21.56 4.68
CA LEU A 509 8.25 -20.75 4.36
C LEU A 509 9.13 -21.50 3.36
N ALA A 510 9.54 -20.83 2.28
CA ALA A 510 10.53 -21.34 1.35
C ALA A 510 11.72 -20.39 1.22
N VAL A 511 12.93 -20.91 1.40
CA VAL A 511 14.19 -20.17 1.29
C VAL A 511 14.98 -20.73 0.12
N PHE A 512 15.17 -19.91 -0.92
CA PHE A 512 15.89 -20.23 -2.14
C PHE A 512 17.03 -19.23 -2.35
N CYS A 513 18.23 -19.56 -1.84
CA CYS A 513 19.42 -18.75 -2.04
C CYS A 513 20.47 -19.54 -2.80
N ARG A 514 20.91 -19.03 -3.96
CA ARG A 514 22.08 -19.52 -4.68
C ARG A 514 23.04 -18.37 -4.91
N LYS A 515 24.30 -18.59 -4.57
CA LYS A 515 25.44 -17.78 -4.94
C LYS A 515 26.12 -18.48 -6.11
N ASP A 516 26.10 -17.90 -7.29
CA ASP A 516 26.74 -18.49 -8.46
C ASP A 516 28.26 -18.55 -8.26
N THR A 517 28.85 -19.70 -8.57
CA THR A 517 30.28 -19.97 -8.51
C THR A 517 30.84 -19.96 -9.94
N ASP A 518 30.97 -18.80 -10.59
CA ASP A 518 31.78 -18.67 -11.81
C ASP A 518 31.99 -17.20 -12.17
N SER A 519 33.23 -16.70 -12.08
CA SER A 519 33.73 -15.50 -12.78
C SER A 519 35.25 -15.40 -12.59
N ALA A 520 35.99 -16.16 -13.40
CA ALA A 520 37.44 -16.07 -13.53
C ALA A 520 37.84 -15.94 -15.00
N VAL A 521 37.47 -14.85 -15.69
CA VAL A 521 38.12 -14.43 -16.96
C VAL A 521 38.01 -12.91 -17.10
N GLY A 522 39.14 -12.26 -17.38
CA GLY A 522 39.28 -10.80 -17.44
C GLY A 522 38.90 -10.15 -18.78
N GLY A 523 38.73 -8.82 -18.73
CA GLY A 523 38.60 -7.92 -19.88
C GLY A 523 38.31 -6.48 -19.42
N PRO A 524 38.83 -5.43 -20.08
CA PRO A 524 39.07 -4.12 -19.47
C PRO A 524 37.86 -3.18 -19.50
N GLU A 525 37.67 -2.43 -18.41
CA GLU A 525 36.67 -1.37 -18.28
C GLU A 525 37.16 -0.05 -18.91
N ASN A 526 36.41 0.46 -19.88
CA ASN A 526 36.46 1.86 -20.29
C ASN A 526 35.40 2.63 -19.48
N PHE A 527 35.86 3.47 -18.55
CA PHE A 527 35.03 4.48 -17.89
C PHE A 527 34.91 5.72 -18.77
N ASN A 528 33.70 6.22 -18.97
CA ASN A 528 33.45 7.63 -19.23
C ASN A 528 32.03 8.04 -18.78
N GLU A 529 31.98 9.27 -18.28
CA GLU A 529 30.83 10.18 -18.06
C GLU A 529 30.09 10.15 -16.71
N GLU A 530 30.70 10.90 -15.78
CA GLU A 530 30.18 12.13 -15.15
C GLU A 530 28.66 12.33 -14.97
N GLY A 531 28.28 12.61 -13.72
CA GLY A 531 26.98 13.15 -13.31
C GLY A 531 26.99 13.43 -11.81
N GLU A 532 27.56 14.57 -11.45
CA GLU A 532 28.00 15.02 -10.12
C GLU A 532 27.00 14.88 -8.97
N LEU A 533 27.55 14.40 -7.85
CA LEU A 533 27.01 14.55 -6.50
C LEU A 533 27.08 16.02 -6.05
N MET A 534 25.98 16.53 -5.50
CA MET A 534 26.04 17.55 -4.46
C MET A 534 25.20 17.08 -3.27
N ALA A 535 25.89 16.45 -2.32
CA ALA A 535 25.40 16.16 -0.99
C ALA A 535 25.38 17.48 -0.21
N TRP A 536 24.20 17.93 0.19
CA TRP A 536 24.06 18.86 1.31
C TRP A 536 23.61 18.04 2.51
N GLU A 537 24.60 17.67 3.33
CA GLU A 537 24.37 17.40 4.73
C GLU A 537 23.86 18.70 5.36
N SER A 538 22.65 18.63 5.90
CA SER A 538 22.24 19.54 6.97
C SER A 538 21.54 18.69 8.01
N ASP A 539 22.20 18.57 9.15
CA ASP A 539 21.66 18.07 10.40
C ASP A 539 20.32 18.75 10.69
N ILE A 540 19.24 17.98 10.83
CA ILE A 540 17.99 18.34 11.54
C ILE A 540 17.27 17.03 11.95
N ASP A 541 17.40 16.74 13.25
CA ASP A 541 16.42 16.20 14.18
C ASP A 541 15.79 14.80 14.00
N SER A 542 16.49 13.80 14.54
CA SER A 542 16.18 13.10 15.81
C SER A 542 14.77 12.52 16.10
N GLU A 543 13.98 12.15 15.09
CA GLU A 543 12.83 11.21 15.29
C GLU A 543 12.92 9.92 14.43
N ASP A 544 13.75 9.90 13.37
CA ASP A 544 13.92 8.73 12.47
C ASP A 544 14.72 7.56 13.08
N GLU A 545 15.34 7.76 14.26
CA GLU A 545 16.13 6.72 14.94
C GLU A 545 15.28 5.70 15.74
N ARG A 546 14.02 6.01 16.09
CA ARG A 546 13.22 5.10 16.93
C ARG A 546 12.81 3.79 16.23
N PHE A 547 12.82 3.74 14.90
CA PHE A 547 12.51 2.52 14.12
C PHE A 547 13.74 1.86 13.47
N SER A 548 14.89 2.54 13.55
CA SER A 548 16.18 2.15 12.94
C SER A 548 17.14 1.53 13.95
N SER A 549 16.79 1.44 15.24
CA SER A 549 17.57 0.74 16.28
C SER A 549 17.54 -0.79 16.15
N ARG A 550 17.31 -1.32 14.94
CA ARG A 550 17.38 -2.76 14.68
C ARG A 550 18.85 -3.12 14.54
N ARG A 551 19.32 -4.08 15.35
CA ARG A 551 20.68 -4.59 15.23
C ARG A 551 20.89 -5.07 13.78
N PRO A 552 21.97 -4.68 13.11
CA PRO A 552 22.23 -5.16 11.77
C PRO A 552 22.37 -6.68 11.83
N ILE A 553 21.46 -7.39 11.17
CA ILE A 553 21.56 -8.85 11.02
C ILE A 553 22.41 -9.16 9.79
N THR A 554 23.34 -10.09 9.97
CA THR A 554 24.20 -10.62 8.90
C THR A 554 23.70 -11.95 8.35
N VAL A 555 22.67 -12.53 8.99
CA VAL A 555 22.09 -13.83 8.70
C VAL A 555 20.57 -13.70 8.77
N ALA A 556 19.86 -14.24 7.77
CA ALA A 556 18.41 -14.30 7.79
C ALA A 556 17.90 -15.04 9.03
N LEU A 557 16.87 -14.49 9.68
CA LEU A 557 16.35 -14.98 10.95
C LEU A 557 14.87 -15.32 10.83
N VAL A 558 14.53 -16.54 11.23
CA VAL A 558 13.16 -17.05 11.31
C VAL A 558 12.94 -17.49 12.74
N GLU A 559 12.21 -16.69 13.52
CA GLU A 559 12.09 -16.86 14.96
C GLU A 559 10.63 -16.85 15.45
N ASN A 560 10.27 -17.77 16.34
CA ASN A 560 8.97 -17.77 17.04
C ASN A 560 7.73 -17.77 16.10
N ASN A 561 7.86 -18.23 14.86
CA ASN A 561 6.74 -18.29 13.92
C ASN A 561 5.89 -19.55 14.14
N CYS A 562 4.58 -19.44 13.90
CA CYS A 562 3.66 -20.56 13.83
C CYS A 562 3.37 -20.91 12.37
N ILE A 563 3.98 -22.00 11.89
CA ILE A 563 3.92 -22.45 10.49
C ILE A 563 3.10 -23.74 10.43
N SER A 564 1.83 -23.64 10.04
CA SER A 564 0.92 -24.78 10.18
C SER A 564 -0.13 -24.96 9.10
N HIS A 565 -0.57 -26.19 8.88
CA HIS A 565 -1.65 -26.51 7.94
C HIS A 565 -1.36 -26.07 6.49
N ASN A 566 -0.09 -25.91 6.11
CA ASN A 566 0.27 -25.58 4.73
C ASN A 566 0.26 -26.85 3.84
N GLY A 567 -0.05 -26.66 2.57
CA GLY A 567 -0.30 -27.72 1.59
C GLY A 567 0.94 -28.47 1.10
N ALA A 568 2.15 -28.07 1.52
CA ALA A 568 3.40 -28.79 1.29
C ALA A 568 4.28 -28.84 2.57
N VAL A 569 5.58 -28.53 2.43
CA VAL A 569 6.54 -28.52 3.55
C VAL A 569 6.32 -27.26 4.41
N GLY A 570 6.45 -27.39 5.74
CA GLY A 570 6.40 -26.24 6.64
C GLY A 570 7.51 -25.24 6.36
N VAL A 571 8.77 -25.67 6.52
CA VAL A 571 9.97 -24.88 6.20
C VAL A 571 10.82 -25.62 5.17
N TYR A 572 10.95 -25.04 3.98
CA TYR A 572 11.76 -25.56 2.89
C TYR A 572 13.02 -24.71 2.69
N VAL A 573 14.20 -25.33 2.69
CA VAL A 573 15.49 -24.64 2.57
C VAL A 573 16.31 -25.23 1.44
N LYS A 574 16.63 -24.38 0.47
CA LYS A 574 17.57 -24.61 -0.62
C LYS A 574 18.47 -23.38 -0.73
N SER A 575 19.45 -23.29 0.14
CA SER A 575 20.27 -22.09 0.37
C SER A 575 21.77 -22.39 0.27
N SER A 576 22.56 -21.49 -0.31
CA SER A 576 24.02 -21.45 -0.17
C SER A 576 24.48 -20.41 0.86
N GLU A 577 23.55 -19.82 1.60
CA GLU A 577 23.75 -18.76 2.58
C GLU A 577 23.36 -19.24 4.00
N PRO A 578 23.96 -18.69 5.07
CA PRO A 578 23.61 -19.07 6.43
C PRO A 578 22.16 -18.69 6.75
N LEU A 579 21.50 -19.53 7.55
CA LEU A 579 20.11 -19.34 7.96
C LEU A 579 19.93 -19.77 9.41
N ASN A 580 19.24 -18.94 10.20
CA ASN A 580 18.86 -19.28 11.57
C ASN A 580 17.33 -19.49 11.66
N VAL A 581 16.92 -20.70 12.00
CA VAL A 581 15.52 -21.07 12.25
C VAL A 581 15.41 -21.47 13.73
N VAL A 582 14.83 -20.58 14.54
CA VAL A 582 14.89 -20.65 16.00
C VAL A 582 13.49 -20.62 16.61
N ALA A 583 13.20 -21.52 17.55
CA ALA A 583 11.97 -21.50 18.35
C ALA A 583 10.65 -21.46 17.55
N ASN A 584 10.64 -21.97 16.32
CA ASN A 584 9.42 -22.00 15.50
C ASN A 584 8.55 -23.21 15.84
N MET A 585 7.24 -23.03 15.72
CA MET A 585 6.23 -24.07 15.82
C MET A 585 5.83 -24.50 14.41
N VAL A 586 6.23 -25.70 13.99
CA VAL A 586 5.99 -26.24 12.64
C VAL A 586 5.10 -27.47 12.73
N LYS A 587 3.79 -27.30 12.47
CA LYS A 587 2.81 -28.36 12.76
C LYS A 587 1.76 -28.60 11.69
N ASN A 588 1.29 -29.84 11.58
CA ASN A 588 0.15 -30.21 10.72
C ASN A 588 0.31 -29.80 9.25
N ASN A 589 1.53 -29.65 8.73
CA ASN A 589 1.74 -29.44 7.30
C ASN A 589 1.61 -30.78 6.57
N THR A 590 1.15 -30.79 5.33
CA THR A 590 0.83 -32.04 4.61
C THR A 590 2.07 -32.89 4.28
N ALA A 591 3.23 -32.26 4.11
CA ALA A 591 4.49 -32.94 3.80
C ALA A 591 5.41 -32.98 5.04
N ALA A 592 6.72 -32.81 4.84
CA ALA A 592 7.68 -32.73 5.93
C ALA A 592 7.48 -31.45 6.76
N GLY A 593 7.86 -31.48 8.03
CA GLY A 593 7.90 -30.27 8.85
C GLY A 593 8.97 -29.30 8.34
N VAL A 594 10.22 -29.75 8.36
CA VAL A 594 11.38 -29.02 7.84
C VAL A 594 12.13 -29.88 6.83
N SER A 595 12.44 -29.31 5.66
CA SER A 595 13.28 -29.94 4.64
C SER A 595 14.43 -29.02 4.24
N VAL A 596 15.66 -29.46 4.51
CA VAL A 596 16.90 -28.81 4.05
C VAL A 596 17.48 -29.67 2.93
N ILE A 597 17.38 -29.18 1.69
CA ILE A 597 17.75 -29.93 0.48
C ILE A 597 19.07 -29.44 -0.11
N GLN A 598 19.43 -28.19 0.13
CA GLN A 598 20.74 -27.64 -0.24
C GLN A 598 21.16 -26.64 0.83
N SER A 599 22.36 -26.80 1.41
CA SER A 599 22.90 -25.93 2.47
C SER A 599 24.43 -25.91 2.44
N ALA A 600 25.02 -25.09 1.57
CA ALA A 600 26.49 -24.97 1.48
C ALA A 600 27.09 -24.28 2.72
N GLN A 601 26.35 -23.35 3.30
CA GLN A 601 26.65 -22.71 4.57
C GLN A 601 25.79 -23.32 5.69
N LEU A 602 26.11 -23.00 6.94
CA LEU A 602 25.45 -23.60 8.09
C LEU A 602 23.99 -23.10 8.22
N THR A 603 23.05 -24.04 8.15
CA THR A 603 21.66 -23.83 8.56
C THR A 603 21.49 -24.29 10.01
N ARG A 604 21.11 -23.38 10.91
CA ARG A 604 20.87 -23.67 12.32
C ARG A 604 19.38 -23.86 12.58
N LEU A 605 19.02 -25.04 13.06
CA LEU A 605 17.68 -25.39 13.53
C LEU A 605 17.76 -25.55 15.05
N VAL A 606 17.34 -24.52 15.79
CA VAL A 606 17.53 -24.46 17.26
C VAL A 606 16.19 -24.32 17.98
N GLY A 607 15.90 -25.22 18.91
CA GLY A 607 14.74 -25.08 19.79
C GLY A 607 13.38 -25.06 19.07
N ASN A 608 13.27 -25.59 17.85
CA ASN A 608 12.00 -25.65 17.12
C ASN A 608 11.13 -26.80 17.63
N CYS A 609 9.81 -26.65 17.51
CA CYS A 609 8.84 -27.68 17.79
C CYS A 609 8.18 -28.14 16.48
N VAL A 610 8.51 -29.35 16.03
CA VAL A 610 8.12 -29.91 14.73
C VAL A 610 7.20 -31.11 14.97
N LEU A 611 5.87 -30.90 14.88
CA LEU A 611 4.91 -31.92 15.29
C LEU A 611 3.81 -32.24 14.26
N CYS A 612 3.39 -33.50 14.25
CA CYS A 612 2.18 -33.95 13.54
C CYS A 612 2.15 -33.58 12.05
N ASN A 613 3.31 -33.46 11.40
CA ASN A 613 3.36 -33.24 9.96
C ASN A 613 3.12 -34.56 9.21
N GLY A 614 2.56 -34.46 8.00
CA GLY A 614 2.09 -35.59 7.21
C GLY A 614 3.20 -36.51 6.68
N TRP A 615 4.47 -36.11 6.82
CA TRP A 615 5.62 -36.94 6.48
C TRP A 615 6.72 -36.95 7.57
N THR A 616 7.99 -36.81 7.20
CA THR A 616 9.13 -36.76 8.14
C THR A 616 9.14 -35.43 8.89
N GLY A 617 9.50 -35.44 10.17
CA GLY A 617 9.63 -34.20 10.95
C GLY A 617 10.70 -33.26 10.37
N VAL A 618 11.96 -33.70 10.40
CA VAL A 618 13.10 -32.96 9.82
C VAL A 618 13.84 -33.83 8.81
N THR A 619 13.99 -33.34 7.58
CA THR A 619 14.77 -33.99 6.52
C THR A 619 15.96 -33.12 6.15
N VAL A 620 17.16 -33.70 6.12
CA VAL A 620 18.40 -33.06 5.67
C VAL A 620 18.99 -33.93 4.58
N ASP A 621 19.22 -33.34 3.40
CA ASP A 621 19.77 -34.04 2.24
C ASP A 621 21.30 -34.06 2.24
N GLY A 622 21.88 -34.80 1.29
CA GLY A 622 23.33 -34.85 1.10
C GLY A 622 23.95 -33.46 0.90
N GLU A 623 25.23 -33.31 1.23
CA GLU A 623 26.01 -32.07 1.04
C GLU A 623 25.47 -30.84 1.79
N CYS A 624 24.50 -31.01 2.69
CA CYS A 624 23.95 -29.95 3.53
C CYS A 624 24.70 -29.84 4.85
N ARG A 625 25.04 -28.62 5.28
CA ARG A 625 25.60 -28.35 6.62
C ARG A 625 24.51 -27.89 7.59
N VAL A 626 24.13 -28.74 8.54
CA VAL A 626 23.01 -28.48 9.46
C VAL A 626 23.38 -28.74 10.92
N GLU A 627 23.01 -27.80 11.78
CA GLU A 627 23.00 -27.98 13.24
C GLU A 627 21.55 -28.10 13.71
N LEU A 628 21.17 -29.27 14.20
CA LEU A 628 19.89 -29.53 14.85
C LEU A 628 20.11 -29.62 16.36
N ARG A 629 19.80 -28.54 17.09
CA ARG A 629 20.05 -28.44 18.54
C ARG A 629 18.81 -28.13 19.38
N GLY A 630 18.53 -28.96 20.38
CA GLY A 630 17.48 -28.68 21.37
C GLY A 630 16.05 -28.66 20.83
N ASN A 631 15.80 -29.27 19.67
CA ASN A 631 14.48 -29.30 19.02
C ASN A 631 13.60 -30.42 19.56
N GLY A 632 12.30 -30.22 19.47
CA GLY A 632 11.28 -31.21 19.72
C GLY A 632 10.66 -31.70 18.43
N VAL A 633 10.69 -33.00 18.16
CA VAL A 633 10.19 -33.59 16.92
C VAL A 633 9.22 -34.73 17.23
N TYR A 634 7.93 -34.45 17.06
CA TYR A 634 6.86 -35.24 17.68
C TYR A 634 5.79 -35.75 16.71
N GLY A 635 5.39 -37.01 16.84
CA GLY A 635 4.14 -37.48 16.24
C GLY A 635 4.04 -37.31 14.72
N ASN A 636 5.16 -37.19 14.01
CA ASN A 636 5.15 -37.05 12.56
C ASN A 636 4.88 -38.42 11.90
N ASN A 637 4.23 -38.40 10.75
CA ASN A 637 3.68 -39.61 10.13
C ASN A 637 4.76 -40.56 9.55
N CYS A 638 6.03 -40.15 9.52
CA CYS A 638 7.15 -40.99 9.10
C CYS A 638 8.31 -40.96 10.11
N HIS A 639 9.53 -40.65 9.65
CA HIS A 639 10.70 -40.54 10.52
C HIS A 639 10.62 -39.26 11.36
N GLY A 640 11.22 -39.25 12.54
CA GLY A 640 11.42 -38.00 13.28
C GLY A 640 12.43 -37.13 12.55
N VAL A 641 13.67 -37.61 12.49
CA VAL A 641 14.78 -36.97 11.77
C VAL A 641 15.36 -37.93 10.74
N CYS A 642 15.53 -37.46 9.51
CA CYS A 642 16.19 -38.17 8.42
C CYS A 642 17.37 -37.32 7.92
N PHE A 643 18.60 -37.77 8.15
CA PHE A 643 19.82 -36.96 7.98
C PHE A 643 20.82 -37.62 7.04
N ARG A 644 21.24 -36.88 6.00
CA ARG A 644 22.23 -37.29 5.00
C ARG A 644 23.42 -36.33 4.83
N GLY A 645 23.40 -35.20 5.53
CA GLY A 645 24.40 -34.14 5.40
C GLY A 645 25.51 -34.22 6.43
N ASP A 646 26.14 -33.07 6.66
CA ASP A 646 27.20 -32.88 7.64
C ASP A 646 26.70 -32.03 8.82
N GLY A 647 27.10 -32.38 10.04
CA GLY A 647 26.91 -31.50 11.20
C GLY A 647 26.52 -32.19 12.49
N LEU A 648 25.54 -31.62 13.20
CA LEU A 648 25.26 -31.93 14.60
C LEU A 648 23.78 -32.21 14.82
N ILE A 649 23.48 -33.30 15.54
CA ILE A 649 22.16 -33.59 16.08
C ILE A 649 22.32 -33.71 17.59
N VAL A 650 22.07 -32.62 18.32
CA VAL A 650 22.45 -32.49 19.73
C VAL A 650 21.28 -32.08 20.61
N GLU A 651 21.10 -32.73 21.76
CA GLU A 651 20.13 -32.34 22.79
C GLU A 651 18.65 -32.33 22.32
N ASN A 652 18.31 -33.05 21.25
CA ASN A 652 16.94 -33.05 20.71
C ASN A 652 16.06 -34.11 21.38
N ASP A 653 14.76 -33.86 21.38
CA ASP A 653 13.71 -34.77 21.81
C ASP A 653 12.94 -35.27 20.59
N VAL A 654 13.09 -36.54 20.23
CA VAL A 654 12.52 -37.11 19.00
C VAL A 654 11.63 -38.30 19.36
N VAL A 655 10.33 -38.04 19.50
CA VAL A 655 9.40 -38.96 20.18
C VAL A 655 8.10 -39.15 19.43
N GLY A 656 7.57 -40.38 19.44
CA GLY A 656 6.21 -40.66 18.95
C GLY A 656 6.07 -40.63 17.43
N ASN A 657 7.17 -40.57 16.68
CA ASN A 657 7.14 -40.61 15.22
C ASN A 657 6.86 -42.05 14.72
N ASN A 658 6.13 -42.19 13.62
CA ASN A 658 5.57 -43.47 13.17
C ASN A 658 6.62 -44.47 12.64
N ALA A 659 7.77 -44.00 12.17
CA ALA A 659 8.85 -44.84 11.64
C ALA A 659 10.06 -44.92 12.59
N VAL A 660 11.22 -44.41 12.16
CA VAL A 660 12.47 -44.35 12.96
C VAL A 660 12.54 -42.98 13.64
N GLY A 661 13.04 -42.93 14.88
CA GLY A 661 13.27 -41.66 15.58
C GLY A 661 14.30 -40.80 14.84
N ILE A 662 15.57 -41.22 14.86
CA ILE A 662 16.66 -40.58 14.12
C ILE A 662 17.26 -41.59 13.13
N ARG A 663 17.25 -41.26 11.84
CA ARG A 663 17.83 -42.07 10.77
C ARG A 663 18.96 -41.29 10.09
N VAL A 664 20.17 -41.87 10.10
CA VAL A 664 21.36 -41.31 9.45
C VAL A 664 21.81 -42.23 8.31
N MET A 665 22.09 -41.68 7.13
CA MET A 665 22.51 -42.46 5.95
C MET A 665 23.32 -41.65 4.92
N ASP A 666 23.69 -42.31 3.82
CA ASP A 666 24.24 -41.71 2.59
C ASP A 666 25.48 -40.82 2.79
N ASN A 667 26.59 -41.40 3.27
CA ASN A 667 27.89 -40.72 3.47
C ASN A 667 27.92 -39.54 4.46
N ALA A 668 26.85 -39.36 5.25
CA ALA A 668 26.76 -38.30 6.26
C ALA A 668 27.95 -38.26 7.23
N ASP A 669 28.47 -37.08 7.55
CA ASP A 669 29.43 -36.84 8.65
C ASP A 669 28.73 -36.12 9.80
N VAL A 670 28.31 -36.86 10.82
CA VAL A 670 27.41 -36.34 11.86
C VAL A 670 27.76 -36.81 13.26
N LYS A 671 27.58 -35.90 14.23
CA LYS A 671 27.59 -36.23 15.65
C LYS A 671 26.17 -36.22 16.21
N VAL A 672 25.70 -37.38 16.64
CA VAL A 672 24.39 -37.58 17.29
C VAL A 672 24.62 -37.70 18.79
N LEU A 673 24.47 -36.59 19.52
CA LEU A 673 24.88 -36.48 20.92
C LEU A 673 23.73 -36.10 21.85
N ARG A 674 23.59 -36.80 22.97
CA ARG A 674 22.73 -36.37 24.09
C ARG A 674 21.26 -36.16 23.70
N ASN A 675 20.75 -36.90 22.71
CA ASN A 675 19.35 -36.85 22.30
C ASN A 675 18.50 -37.83 23.09
N ARG A 676 17.21 -37.52 23.25
CA ARG A 676 16.20 -38.42 23.79
C ARG A 676 15.32 -38.91 22.66
N VAL A 677 15.31 -40.22 22.42
CA VAL A 677 14.70 -40.77 21.21
C VAL A 677 13.78 -41.93 21.54
N GLN A 678 12.56 -41.88 21.00
CA GLN A 678 11.57 -42.95 21.11
C GLN A 678 10.84 -43.09 19.76
N ALA A 679 10.90 -44.28 19.17
CA ALA A 679 10.17 -44.61 17.94
C ALA A 679 8.98 -45.52 18.25
N LEU A 680 7.84 -45.32 17.58
CA LEU A 680 6.65 -46.15 17.83
C LEU A 680 6.76 -47.55 17.22
N ARG A 681 7.10 -47.64 15.92
CA ARG A 681 7.12 -48.89 15.15
C ARG A 681 8.50 -49.28 14.59
N GLY A 682 9.48 -48.38 14.70
CA GLY A 682 10.82 -48.54 14.16
C GLY A 682 11.92 -48.57 15.22
N TYR A 683 13.16 -48.36 14.76
CA TYR A 683 14.33 -48.17 15.61
C TYR A 683 14.30 -46.77 16.22
N GLY A 684 14.80 -46.62 17.45
CA GLY A 684 15.02 -45.29 18.03
C GLY A 684 16.05 -44.54 17.17
N ILE A 685 17.26 -45.10 17.06
CA ILE A 685 18.31 -44.58 16.18
C ILE A 685 18.71 -45.64 15.15
N SER A 686 18.78 -45.27 13.88
CA SER A 686 19.28 -46.14 12.81
C SER A 686 20.41 -45.46 12.04
N VAL A 687 21.58 -46.08 12.05
CA VAL A 687 22.76 -45.69 11.27
C VAL A 687 22.92 -46.65 10.10
N LYS A 688 22.89 -46.14 8.88
CA LYS A 688 23.09 -46.92 7.65
C LYS A 688 24.57 -47.01 7.28
N GLU A 689 24.84 -47.60 6.13
CA GLU A 689 26.17 -47.81 5.58
C GLU A 689 26.85 -46.49 5.20
N ARG A 690 28.18 -46.45 5.30
CA ARG A 690 29.06 -45.32 4.97
C ARG A 690 28.87 -44.01 5.75
N VAL A 691 28.19 -44.03 6.90
CA VAL A 691 28.10 -42.85 7.78
C VAL A 691 29.40 -42.69 8.58
N ARG A 692 29.92 -41.47 8.67
CA ARG A 692 31.06 -41.08 9.52
C ARG A 692 30.59 -40.31 10.74
N GLY A 693 31.29 -40.47 11.85
CA GLY A 693 31.06 -39.69 13.07
C GLY A 693 30.68 -40.54 14.27
N VAL A 694 29.90 -39.97 15.19
CA VAL A 694 29.70 -40.56 16.53
C VAL A 694 28.25 -40.49 16.96
N VAL A 695 27.73 -41.61 17.47
CA VAL A 695 26.45 -41.69 18.20
C VAL A 695 26.77 -41.93 19.67
N GLN A 696 26.66 -40.88 20.50
CA GLN A 696 27.11 -40.92 21.88
C GLN A 696 26.15 -40.28 22.88
N GLU A 697 26.07 -40.86 24.08
CA GLU A 697 25.33 -40.31 25.23
C GLU A 697 23.83 -40.08 24.96
N ASN A 698 23.23 -40.80 24.01
CA ASN A 698 21.80 -40.70 23.74
C ASN A 698 21.00 -41.57 24.71
N LEU A 699 19.83 -41.08 25.11
CA LEU A 699 18.82 -41.86 25.84
C LEU A 699 17.82 -42.40 24.83
N VAL A 700 17.87 -43.70 24.56
CA VAL A 700 17.03 -44.35 23.55
C VAL A 700 16.04 -45.28 24.22
N TYR A 701 14.77 -44.90 24.17
CA TYR A 701 13.68 -45.65 24.74
C TYR A 701 13.19 -46.71 23.75
N GLN A 702 13.01 -47.94 24.24
CA GLN A 702 12.35 -48.98 23.48
C GLN A 702 10.91 -48.54 23.18
N GLY A 703 10.49 -48.76 21.94
CA GLY A 703 9.16 -48.39 21.45
C GLY A 703 8.06 -49.27 22.05
N HIS A 704 7.13 -49.72 21.21
CA HIS A 704 6.05 -50.60 21.68
C HIS A 704 6.60 -51.85 22.42
N PRO A 705 6.01 -52.29 23.55
CA PRO A 705 6.53 -53.40 24.38
C PRO A 705 6.71 -54.73 23.63
N THR A 706 5.96 -54.91 22.53
CA THR A 706 6.05 -56.10 21.67
C THR A 706 7.10 -56.00 20.56
N SER A 707 7.83 -54.87 20.47
CA SER A 707 8.87 -54.66 19.47
C SER A 707 10.14 -55.44 19.82
N THR A 708 10.48 -56.42 18.99
CA THR A 708 11.71 -57.21 19.09
C THR A 708 12.95 -56.53 18.50
N LYS A 709 12.79 -55.31 17.98
CA LYS A 709 13.88 -54.53 17.35
C LYS A 709 14.75 -53.89 18.43
N THR A 710 16.07 -53.97 18.26
CA THR A 710 17.03 -53.24 19.11
C THR A 710 16.77 -51.74 19.05
N PRO A 711 16.89 -50.96 20.14
CA PRO A 711 16.58 -49.52 20.08
C PRO A 711 17.55 -48.74 19.18
N ILE A 712 18.81 -49.20 19.06
CA ILE A 712 19.79 -48.68 18.11
C ILE A 712 20.12 -49.79 17.10
N ARG A 713 20.11 -49.44 15.81
CA ARG A 713 20.56 -50.33 14.72
C ARG A 713 21.68 -49.68 13.93
N THR A 714 22.85 -50.30 13.96
CA THR A 714 23.98 -50.00 13.07
C THR A 714 24.04 -51.01 11.93
N ASN A 715 24.50 -50.58 10.76
CA ASN A 715 24.86 -51.51 9.69
C ASN A 715 26.24 -52.12 10.02
N THR A 716 26.36 -53.44 9.99
CA THR A 716 27.61 -54.16 10.27
C THR A 716 28.74 -53.84 9.29
N GLN A 717 28.40 -53.33 8.10
CA GLN A 717 29.37 -52.87 7.10
C GLN A 717 29.85 -51.43 7.34
N ASN A 718 29.29 -50.72 8.33
CA ASN A 718 29.75 -49.38 8.69
C ASN A 718 30.81 -49.47 9.79
N LEU A 719 32.06 -49.22 9.42
CA LEU A 719 33.21 -49.21 10.33
C LEU A 719 33.62 -47.79 10.79
N GLU A 720 33.01 -46.76 10.23
CA GLU A 720 33.45 -45.36 10.41
C GLU A 720 32.58 -44.58 11.41
N CYS A 721 31.39 -45.09 11.74
CA CYS A 721 30.53 -44.53 12.79
C CYS A 721 30.70 -45.26 14.12
N VAL A 722 31.13 -44.53 15.15
CA VAL A 722 31.35 -45.11 16.49
C VAL A 722 30.11 -44.90 17.36
N VAL A 723 29.63 -45.96 18.00
CA VAL A 723 28.49 -45.92 18.94
C VAL A 723 28.98 -46.17 20.36
N LEU A 724 28.91 -45.16 21.24
CA LEU A 724 29.50 -45.19 22.58
C LEU A 724 28.53 -44.65 23.65
N ASN A 725 28.53 -45.23 24.85
CA ASN A 725 27.88 -44.67 26.03
C ASN A 725 26.39 -44.27 25.85
N ASN A 726 25.64 -44.98 25.01
CA ASN A 726 24.20 -44.74 24.85
C ASN A 726 23.41 -45.57 25.87
N SER A 727 22.43 -44.95 26.52
CA SER A 727 21.56 -45.62 27.50
C SER A 727 20.30 -46.15 26.82
N LEU A 728 20.10 -47.46 26.88
CA LEU A 728 18.92 -48.13 26.33
C LEU A 728 17.91 -48.36 27.45
N LEU A 729 16.74 -47.74 27.34
CA LEU A 729 15.74 -47.74 28.40
C LEU A 729 14.48 -48.49 27.95
N THR A 730 13.97 -49.39 28.78
CA THR A 730 12.66 -50.03 28.59
C THR A 730 11.60 -49.23 29.36
N PRO A 731 10.42 -48.96 28.75
CA PRO A 731 9.35 -48.25 29.45
C PRO A 731 8.88 -49.06 30.68
N ARG A 732 8.82 -48.42 31.85
CA ARG A 732 8.41 -49.02 33.14
C ARG A 732 6.88 -49.20 33.28
N SER A 733 6.09 -48.66 32.35
CA SER A 733 4.63 -48.57 32.38
C SER A 733 4.07 -48.65 30.95
N GLN A 734 2.83 -49.13 30.77
CA GLN A 734 2.11 -49.15 29.49
C GLN A 734 1.84 -47.75 28.90
N ALA A 735 2.08 -46.67 29.66
CA ALA A 735 1.94 -45.31 29.17
C ALA A 735 2.99 -45.00 28.08
N LEU A 736 2.50 -44.61 26.90
CA LEU A 736 3.26 -44.38 25.67
C LEU A 736 4.23 -43.17 25.70
N TRP A 737 4.41 -42.50 26.84
CA TRP A 737 5.21 -41.27 26.96
C TRP A 737 6.38 -41.45 27.93
N ALA A 738 7.57 -41.78 27.40
CA ALA A 738 8.79 -41.92 28.20
C ALA A 738 9.48 -40.59 28.57
N LEU A 739 8.77 -39.45 28.42
CA LEU A 739 9.26 -38.10 28.68
C LEU A 739 8.46 -37.43 29.81
N GLU A 740 8.19 -38.15 30.91
CA GLU A 740 7.48 -37.55 32.05
C GLU A 740 8.35 -36.57 32.84
N ASN A 741 9.67 -36.76 32.88
CA ASN A 741 10.58 -35.88 33.63
C ASN A 741 12.02 -35.85 33.06
N PRO A 742 12.48 -34.69 32.52
CA PRO A 742 11.70 -33.49 32.23
C PRO A 742 10.78 -33.72 31.01
N PRO A 743 9.69 -32.94 30.88
CA PRO A 743 8.76 -33.04 29.75
C PRO A 743 9.43 -32.81 28.39
N PRO A 744 8.77 -33.20 27.27
CA PRO A 744 9.27 -32.95 25.93
C PRO A 744 9.52 -31.45 25.69
N ARG A 745 10.71 -31.08 25.20
CA ARG A 745 11.08 -29.69 24.84
C ARG A 745 10.83 -29.45 23.34
N PRO A 746 10.45 -28.26 22.85
CA PRO A 746 9.99 -27.05 23.53
C PRO A 746 8.45 -26.91 23.49
N HIS A 747 7.92 -26.33 24.56
CA HIS A 747 6.56 -25.80 24.65
C HIS A 747 6.53 -24.36 24.14
N SER A 748 5.65 -24.04 23.17
CA SER A 748 5.05 -22.71 23.11
C SER A 748 3.57 -22.86 23.49
N SER A 749 3.15 -22.11 24.50
CA SER A 749 1.73 -21.94 24.83
C SER A 749 1.01 -21.32 23.63
N ASN A 750 -0.24 -21.74 23.39
CA ASN A 750 -1.12 -21.05 22.44
C ASN A 750 -1.12 -19.54 22.75
N PRO A 751 -1.06 -18.64 21.74
CA PRO A 751 -0.99 -17.20 21.95
C PRO A 751 -2.33 -16.56 22.39
N SER A 752 -3.24 -17.33 22.99
CA SER A 752 -4.54 -16.81 23.45
C SER A 752 -4.50 -16.22 24.87
N SER A 753 -3.36 -16.18 25.57
CA SER A 753 -3.29 -15.61 26.92
C SER A 753 -1.87 -15.24 27.37
N VAL A 754 -1.30 -14.12 26.90
CA VAL A 754 -0.15 -13.50 27.60
C VAL A 754 -0.24 -11.98 27.51
N THR A 755 -0.42 -11.35 28.68
CA THR A 755 -0.18 -9.93 28.94
C THR A 755 1.31 -9.59 28.86
N PRO A 756 1.70 -8.38 28.42
CA PRO A 756 3.07 -8.07 28.06
C PRO A 756 3.94 -7.82 29.30
N SER A 757 4.68 -8.84 29.76
CA SER A 757 5.86 -8.62 30.59
C SER A 757 6.74 -9.86 30.64
N THR A 758 8.05 -9.65 30.47
CA THR A 758 9.19 -10.56 30.67
C THR A 758 9.66 -11.37 29.44
N LEU A 759 10.59 -10.77 28.68
CA LEU A 759 11.48 -11.46 27.74
C LEU A 759 12.50 -12.31 28.52
N PRO A 760 12.82 -13.55 28.10
CA PRO A 760 13.99 -14.27 28.59
C PRO A 760 15.29 -13.74 27.95
N ALA A 761 16.38 -13.79 28.73
CA ALA A 761 17.67 -13.19 28.43
C ALA A 761 18.34 -13.71 27.14
N HIS A 762 18.85 -12.76 26.35
CA HIS A 762 19.70 -12.91 25.17
C HIS A 762 20.91 -13.85 25.41
N LEU A 763 21.04 -14.88 24.58
CA LEU A 763 22.33 -15.55 24.34
C LEU A 763 23.14 -14.72 23.33
N ALA A 764 24.22 -14.11 23.82
CA ALA A 764 25.13 -13.29 23.02
C ALA A 764 25.96 -14.15 22.05
N ILE A 765 25.94 -13.81 20.76
CA ILE A 765 26.86 -14.36 19.75
C ILE A 765 27.51 -13.17 19.05
N THR A 766 28.83 -13.03 19.22
CA THR A 766 29.71 -12.04 18.57
C THR A 766 30.18 -12.57 17.22
N MET A 767 29.99 -11.82 16.13
CA MET A 767 30.62 -12.12 14.82
C MET A 767 31.08 -10.86 14.09
N THR A 768 32.23 -10.98 13.43
CA THR A 768 33.07 -9.96 12.80
C THR A 768 32.77 -9.82 11.29
N ASN A 769 32.87 -8.59 10.77
CA ASN A 769 32.49 -8.17 9.39
C ASN A 769 33.67 -8.13 8.39
N ARG A 770 33.39 -8.34 7.08
CA ARG A 770 33.93 -7.64 5.86
C ARG A 770 33.39 -8.31 4.56
N ILE A 771 32.55 -7.65 3.71
CA ILE A 771 32.77 -6.79 2.49
C ILE A 771 33.46 -7.55 1.33
N THR A 772 33.08 -7.61 0.02
CA THR A 772 32.37 -6.73 -0.97
C THR A 772 31.73 -7.56 -2.12
N ALA A 773 30.95 -6.91 -3.02
CA ALA A 773 30.10 -7.49 -4.09
C ALA A 773 30.51 -7.10 -5.54
N SER A 774 29.99 -7.83 -6.55
CA SER A 774 29.62 -7.36 -7.91
C SER A 774 28.64 -8.36 -8.56
N VAL A 775 27.87 -7.91 -9.57
CA VAL A 775 26.65 -8.55 -10.12
C VAL A 775 26.81 -8.81 -11.61
N GLU A 776 26.28 -9.93 -12.13
CA GLU A 776 25.63 -9.99 -13.45
C GLU A 776 24.68 -11.20 -13.58
N SER A 777 23.75 -11.11 -14.53
CA SER A 777 22.40 -11.69 -14.52
C SER A 777 22.25 -13.18 -14.89
N GLY A 778 21.20 -13.82 -14.33
CA GLY A 778 20.36 -14.75 -15.08
C GLY A 778 19.94 -16.02 -14.34
N CYS A 779 18.64 -16.24 -14.14
CA CYS A 779 18.08 -17.58 -13.96
C CYS A 779 16.58 -17.65 -14.31
N HIS A 780 16.25 -18.57 -15.23
CA HIS A 780 14.90 -18.95 -15.64
C HIS A 780 14.31 -20.10 -14.80
N ASN A 781 12.98 -20.05 -14.65
CA ASN A 781 11.97 -21.13 -14.64
C ASN A 781 12.27 -22.43 -13.86
N ASN A 782 11.78 -22.49 -12.61
CA ASN A 782 10.80 -23.48 -12.12
C ASN A 782 10.70 -23.40 -10.59
N GLY A 783 9.61 -22.84 -10.05
CA GLY A 783 9.28 -22.99 -8.62
C GLY A 783 8.34 -21.95 -8.02
N SER A 784 8.22 -20.75 -8.61
CA SER A 784 7.21 -19.73 -8.25
C SER A 784 6.37 -19.42 -9.50
N ILE A 785 5.07 -19.15 -9.33
CA ILE A 785 4.19 -18.70 -10.42
C ILE A 785 4.64 -17.28 -10.75
N PHE A 786 5.55 -17.17 -11.72
CA PHE A 786 5.98 -15.94 -12.41
C PHE A 786 6.31 -14.73 -11.50
N CYS A 787 7.60 -14.45 -11.37
CA CYS A 787 8.06 -13.13 -10.96
C CYS A 787 9.14 -12.65 -11.92
N SER A 788 8.70 -12.20 -13.09
CA SER A 788 9.53 -11.53 -14.09
C SER A 788 8.84 -10.22 -14.49
N ILE A 789 9.57 -9.12 -14.34
CA ILE A 789 9.34 -7.78 -14.91
C ILE A 789 8.35 -6.88 -14.15
N LEU A 790 8.91 -5.95 -13.37
CA LEU A 790 8.84 -4.50 -13.63
C LEU A 790 10.19 -3.87 -13.26
#